data_AF-A0A497JJV2-F1
#
_entry.id   AF-A0A497JJV2-F1
#
_cell.length_a   1.000
_cell.length_b   1.000
_cell.length_c   1.000
_cell.angle_alpha   90.00
_cell.angle_beta   90.00
_cell.angle_gamma   90.00
#
_symmetry.space_group_name_H-M   'P 1'
#
loop_
_entity.id
_entity.type
_entity.pdbx_description
1 polymer ?
#
loop_
_entity_poly.entity_id
_entity_poly.type
_entity_poly.pdbx_seq_one_letter_code
_entity_poly.pdbx_strand_id
1 'polypeptide(L)'
;TPPYVYQLINGEKVELEGKFKLFNKNMQPAICNSFKFGFEIIGKYNRSYPLIIDPTLEYSTFLGGGDEDMGRGIAVDSTGVYVSGLTQSSDFPTTVGAYKTSPFGNWDVFITKLTLDGSSLIYSTYLGGSAEEGYWADTPIAIDSSGNAYITGYTCSIDFPTAPTGDVYQPKHADSGTTWDTFVTKLNDTGDELVYSTYLGGVGGEAGFGIAVDDSGRTYVAGRTNSDDFPTKNAYQKERNDNEDIFVTKFNSDGNNLVYSTYLGGSNYDHCMDVAVDSLGNAYVTGHTISDNFPTLNPYQGRRMGSSYDNFVSKFDPSGNLLYSTYLGGTGYDWARCIAVDGSENVYISGRTMSSDFPTVNPYQGSLNGTVDAFITKFNSTWDTLIFSTYLGGTADEHSNGIVVDSSGCVYITGYTASGDFPTQNPYQGNNGGGDDSFLAKFNASGDVLLYSTYLGGSDGDIGNGVTIDSSGCVYITGYTASGDFPTQNPYQGTYNGNNDAFVAKFGFLSPGTYYVMPDGDDANDGTSNTPSGAWRSLHHAISEINAGFSGSYTLRVAAGTYSVPNEIDSPLTVAQDNLVVQGDSGGGTIVDGAGTVYWKNGIEINASGVSLLYLEICNFNMNGIKINSGSGNLIDNCEVHENENGIYISSSSSNNTIRNDTEIYRNGGAGIVIDNSSGNRVYQCLGSIYDNDLCGVDIEGLSSTNNEIYNNRIYWTGDPGWKQQYGIYLSHVGSGNSIHNNEIYGHSSFDYAGIKVEDCSPSIEKNRVYDNFVGIDVDASTDEASPYICNNFIYDTGSTIQDYGIYLSTSGYGYGISSQIYHNTIKGGVKSGIWMGDDSLISPEIKYNIIVNFGEYGIYCDGAGSASPTIEYNDVWGNTPGGYFQCSGSSDISSDPSFETDDELSSNSPCIDQIPSGDPV
;
A
#
# COMPACT_ATOMS: atom_id res chain seq x y z
N THR A 1 -16.89 -6.97 -26.64
CA THR A 1 -18.22 -6.66 -26.08
C THR A 1 -18.42 -5.15 -26.12
N PRO A 2 -19.60 -4.60 -26.39
CA PRO A 2 -19.87 -3.18 -26.14
C PRO A 2 -19.65 -2.84 -24.65
N PRO A 3 -19.24 -1.61 -24.29
CA PRO A 3 -19.20 -1.17 -22.90
C PRO A 3 -20.61 -1.24 -22.30
N TYR A 4 -20.71 -1.63 -21.03
CA TYR A 4 -21.95 -1.48 -20.30
C TYR A 4 -22.09 -0.02 -19.85
N VAL A 5 -23.22 0.60 -20.20
CA VAL A 5 -23.44 2.04 -19.96
C VAL A 5 -24.83 2.21 -19.37
N TYR A 6 -24.95 2.96 -18.27
CA TYR A 6 -26.26 3.25 -17.67
C TYR A 6 -26.28 4.56 -16.89
N GLN A 7 -27.48 4.96 -16.44
CA GLN A 7 -27.70 6.05 -15.50
C GLN A 7 -28.57 5.62 -14.33
N LEU A 8 -28.32 6.15 -13.15
CA LEU A 8 -29.21 6.00 -12.00
C LEU A 8 -30.15 7.21 -11.95
N ILE A 9 -31.39 7.05 -12.40
CA ILE A 9 -32.40 8.12 -12.44
C ILE A 9 -33.44 7.86 -11.35
N ASN A 10 -33.43 8.69 -10.30
CA ASN A 10 -34.32 8.54 -9.13
C ASN A 10 -34.23 7.17 -8.45
N GLY A 11 -33.03 6.58 -8.43
CA GLY A 11 -32.80 5.24 -7.89
C GLY A 11 -33.05 4.10 -8.87
N GLU A 12 -33.57 4.36 -10.07
CA GLU A 12 -33.78 3.33 -11.10
C GLU A 12 -32.63 3.31 -12.13
N LYS A 13 -32.15 2.11 -12.46
CA LYS A 13 -31.11 1.89 -13.47
C LYS A 13 -31.71 2.02 -14.88
N VAL A 14 -31.23 3.01 -15.65
CA VAL A 14 -31.60 3.26 -17.04
C VAL A 14 -30.42 2.94 -17.93
N GLU A 15 -30.44 1.76 -18.56
CA GLU A 15 -29.40 1.30 -19.47
C GLU A 15 -29.36 2.13 -20.76
N LEU A 16 -28.15 2.34 -21.26
CA LEU A 16 -27.85 3.05 -22.49
C LEU A 16 -27.00 2.16 -23.38
N GLU A 17 -27.27 2.20 -24.68
CA GLU A 17 -26.46 1.46 -25.62
C GLU A 17 -25.11 2.17 -25.80
N GLY A 18 -24.00 1.49 -25.56
CA GLY A 18 -22.65 2.00 -25.79
C GLY A 18 -21.87 1.13 -26.79
N LYS A 19 -20.88 1.69 -27.47
CA LYS A 19 -19.91 0.92 -28.27
C LYS A 19 -18.51 1.49 -28.18
N PHE A 20 -17.51 0.66 -28.41
CA PHE A 20 -16.15 1.13 -28.68
C PHE A 20 -16.08 1.82 -30.05
N LYS A 21 -15.43 2.97 -30.09
CA LYS A 21 -15.21 3.78 -31.29
C LYS A 21 -13.73 4.01 -31.49
N LEU A 22 -13.23 3.69 -32.69
CA LEU A 22 -11.88 4.02 -33.11
C LEU A 22 -11.86 5.43 -33.69
N PHE A 23 -11.01 6.30 -33.16
CA PHE A 23 -10.78 7.65 -33.65
C PHE A 23 -9.60 7.66 -34.63
N ASN A 24 -9.80 8.29 -35.79
CA ASN A 24 -8.82 8.53 -36.87
C ASN A 24 -8.22 7.30 -37.58
N LYS A 25 -8.94 6.78 -38.58
CA LYS A 25 -8.41 5.78 -39.53
C LYS A 25 -7.41 6.33 -40.57
N ASN A 26 -7.21 7.66 -40.63
CA ASN A 26 -6.60 8.35 -41.78
C ASN A 26 -5.34 9.18 -41.47
N MET A 27 -4.67 9.00 -40.32
CA MET A 27 -3.34 9.62 -40.15
C MET A 27 -2.29 8.82 -40.94
N GLN A 28 -1.55 9.52 -41.79
CA GLN A 28 -0.45 8.95 -42.58
C GLN A 28 0.59 8.28 -41.68
N PRO A 29 1.21 7.17 -42.12
CA PRO A 29 2.19 6.42 -41.34
C PRO A 29 3.54 7.13 -41.34
N ALA A 30 3.66 8.18 -40.53
CA ALA A 30 4.94 8.73 -40.12
C ALA A 30 4.74 9.44 -38.78
N ILE A 31 5.27 8.84 -37.71
CA ILE A 31 5.62 9.40 -36.39
C ILE A 31 4.79 8.93 -35.17
N CYS A 32 3.56 8.41 -35.28
CA CYS A 32 2.92 7.74 -34.12
C CYS A 32 2.06 6.54 -34.56
N ASN A 33 2.44 5.32 -34.14
CA ASN A 33 1.63 4.11 -34.27
C ASN A 33 0.52 4.01 -33.19
N SER A 34 -0.13 5.12 -32.84
CA SER A 34 -1.20 5.11 -31.82
C SER A 34 -2.57 5.20 -32.48
N PHE A 35 -3.34 4.12 -32.38
CA PHE A 35 -4.78 4.16 -32.59
C PHE A 35 -5.41 4.77 -31.34
N LYS A 36 -6.26 5.80 -31.51
CA LYS A 36 -7.11 6.29 -30.42
C LYS A 36 -8.42 5.51 -30.45
N PHE A 37 -8.89 5.03 -29.31
CA PHE A 37 -10.24 4.50 -29.16
C PHE A 37 -10.92 5.18 -27.98
N GLY A 38 -12.24 5.10 -27.91
CA GLY A 38 -13.05 5.56 -26.78
C GLY A 38 -14.45 4.97 -26.89
N PHE A 39 -15.40 5.53 -26.15
CA PHE A 39 -16.78 5.05 -26.11
C PHE A 39 -17.71 5.96 -26.91
N GLU A 40 -18.70 5.39 -27.58
CA GLU A 40 -19.80 6.11 -28.24
C GLU A 40 -21.11 5.63 -27.66
N ILE A 41 -21.84 6.54 -27.02
CA ILE A 41 -23.20 6.27 -26.55
C ILE A 41 -24.17 6.41 -27.72
N ILE A 42 -24.90 5.36 -27.99
CA ILE A 42 -25.93 5.29 -29.02
C ILE A 42 -27.25 5.77 -28.40
N GLY A 43 -27.67 6.97 -28.82
CA GLY A 43 -28.96 7.55 -28.41
C GLY A 43 -28.81 8.77 -27.52
N LYS A 44 -29.89 9.12 -26.81
CA LYS A 44 -29.93 10.24 -25.86
C LYS A 44 -29.98 9.69 -24.43
N TYR A 45 -29.29 10.36 -23.52
CA TYR A 45 -29.33 10.07 -22.09
C TYR A 45 -29.66 11.35 -21.29
N ASN A 46 -30.10 11.18 -20.04
CA ASN A 46 -30.49 12.26 -19.13
C ASN A 46 -29.28 12.86 -18.42
N ARG A 47 -28.75 13.96 -18.95
CA ARG A 47 -27.50 14.60 -18.51
C ARG A 47 -27.52 15.19 -17.09
N SER A 48 -28.62 15.12 -16.35
CA SER A 48 -28.69 15.49 -14.93
C SER A 48 -28.27 14.37 -13.98
N TYR A 49 -28.01 13.17 -14.51
CA TYR A 49 -27.60 11.99 -13.74
C TYR A 49 -26.25 11.47 -14.29
N PRO A 50 -25.36 10.93 -13.43
CA PRO A 50 -24.10 10.35 -13.86
C PRO A 50 -24.30 9.32 -14.97
N LEU A 51 -23.39 9.31 -15.94
CA LEU A 51 -23.26 8.29 -16.95
C LEU A 51 -22.18 7.33 -16.49
N ILE A 52 -22.54 6.09 -16.16
CA ILE A 52 -21.58 5.10 -15.66
C ILE A 52 -21.10 4.25 -16.83
N ILE A 53 -19.78 4.21 -17.02
CA ILE A 53 -19.06 3.37 -17.98
C ILE A 53 -18.04 2.57 -17.15
N ASP A 54 -18.51 1.45 -16.62
CA ASP A 54 -18.00 0.83 -15.41
C ASP A 54 -16.72 -0.02 -15.63
N PRO A 55 -15.77 -0.10 -14.67
CA PRO A 55 -15.02 -1.33 -14.41
C PRO A 55 -16.02 -2.47 -14.13
N THR A 56 -16.05 -3.42 -15.05
CA THR A 56 -17.23 -4.26 -15.22
C THR A 56 -17.19 -5.47 -14.29
N LEU A 57 -18.29 -5.68 -13.56
CA LEU A 57 -18.87 -7.03 -13.47
C LEU A 57 -18.85 -7.63 -14.89
N GLU A 58 -17.86 -8.46 -15.21
CA GLU A 58 -17.62 -8.96 -16.57
C GLU A 58 -18.69 -9.99 -16.95
N TYR A 59 -18.99 -10.86 -15.98
CA TYR A 59 -20.17 -11.70 -15.99
C TYR A 59 -20.69 -11.95 -14.58
N SER A 60 -21.97 -12.27 -14.48
CA SER A 60 -22.63 -12.79 -13.29
C SER A 60 -23.78 -13.69 -13.72
N THR A 61 -23.86 -14.87 -13.13
CA THR A 61 -24.84 -15.91 -13.47
C THR A 61 -25.40 -16.57 -12.21
N PHE A 62 -26.68 -16.95 -12.26
CA PHE A 62 -27.20 -17.97 -11.36
C PHE A 62 -26.58 -19.34 -11.70
N LEU A 63 -26.64 -20.27 -10.75
CA LEU A 63 -26.24 -21.65 -10.88
C LEU A 63 -27.13 -22.51 -9.95
N GLY A 64 -28.20 -23.09 -10.50
CA GLY A 64 -29.20 -23.78 -9.70
C GLY A 64 -30.30 -24.47 -10.51
N GLY A 65 -31.13 -25.22 -9.80
CA GLY A 65 -32.35 -25.89 -10.25
C GLY A 65 -33.59 -25.38 -9.50
N GLY A 66 -34.58 -26.23 -9.29
CA GLY A 66 -35.91 -25.89 -8.77
C GLY A 66 -36.04 -25.67 -7.26
N ASP A 67 -35.03 -26.03 -6.46
CA ASP A 67 -35.06 -26.04 -4.99
C ASP A 67 -33.95 -25.14 -4.40
N GLU A 68 -33.27 -25.53 -3.32
CA GLU A 68 -32.18 -24.73 -2.73
C GLU A 68 -30.81 -25.18 -3.25
N ASP A 69 -30.03 -24.21 -3.72
CA ASP A 69 -28.69 -24.38 -4.26
C ASP A 69 -27.74 -23.33 -3.66
N MET A 70 -26.60 -23.77 -3.13
CA MET A 70 -25.69 -22.91 -2.38
C MET A 70 -24.25 -23.04 -2.88
N GLY A 71 -23.71 -21.98 -3.48
CA GLY A 71 -22.29 -21.88 -3.80
C GLY A 71 -21.49 -21.61 -2.53
N ARG A 72 -20.46 -22.42 -2.26
CA ARG A 72 -19.69 -22.36 -1.01
C ARG A 72 -18.19 -22.25 -1.23
N GLY A 73 -17.64 -22.96 -2.21
CA GLY A 73 -16.22 -22.92 -2.56
C GLY A 73 -16.01 -22.51 -4.01
N ILE A 74 -14.93 -21.76 -4.28
CA ILE A 74 -14.53 -21.37 -5.64
C ILE A 74 -13.01 -21.49 -5.83
N ALA A 75 -12.60 -21.96 -7.00
CA ALA A 75 -11.20 -21.99 -7.45
C ALA A 75 -11.12 -21.70 -8.95
N VAL A 76 -9.95 -21.32 -9.46
CA VAL A 76 -9.80 -20.98 -10.89
C VAL A 76 -8.44 -21.42 -11.43
N ASP A 77 -8.44 -21.96 -12.64
CA ASP A 77 -7.21 -22.21 -13.42
C ASP A 77 -7.26 -21.51 -14.78
N SER A 78 -6.26 -21.78 -15.63
CA SER A 78 -6.17 -21.21 -16.97
C SER A 78 -7.26 -21.67 -17.96
N THR A 79 -8.10 -22.63 -17.58
CA THR A 79 -9.10 -23.27 -18.44
C THR A 79 -10.54 -23.00 -18.00
N GLY A 80 -10.78 -22.78 -16.70
CA GLY A 80 -12.12 -22.55 -16.17
C GLY A 80 -12.18 -22.22 -14.68
N VAL A 81 -13.39 -21.90 -14.24
CA VAL A 81 -13.73 -21.55 -12.86
C VAL A 81 -14.50 -22.70 -12.24
N TYR A 82 -14.05 -23.19 -11.09
CA TYR A 82 -14.61 -24.31 -10.36
C TYR A 82 -15.44 -23.80 -9.20
N VAL A 83 -16.63 -24.35 -9.03
CA VAL A 83 -17.55 -24.04 -7.92
C VAL A 83 -18.00 -25.34 -7.28
N SER A 84 -17.86 -25.40 -5.96
CA SER A 84 -18.45 -26.45 -5.14
C SER A 84 -19.54 -25.87 -4.24
N GLY A 85 -20.50 -26.71 -3.90
CA GLY A 85 -21.62 -26.29 -3.09
C GLY A 85 -22.59 -27.42 -2.79
N LEU A 86 -23.76 -27.05 -2.29
CA LEU A 86 -24.82 -27.97 -1.90
C LEU A 86 -26.07 -27.72 -2.73
N THR A 87 -26.78 -28.79 -3.06
CA THR A 87 -28.00 -28.73 -3.86
C THR A 87 -29.06 -29.70 -3.33
N GLN A 88 -30.30 -29.23 -3.21
CA GLN A 88 -31.48 -30.08 -3.07
C GLN A 88 -32.16 -30.35 -4.43
N SER A 89 -31.80 -29.54 -5.43
CA SER A 89 -32.42 -29.54 -6.73
C SER A 89 -32.16 -30.85 -7.46
N SER A 90 -33.23 -31.60 -7.75
CA SER A 90 -33.16 -32.81 -8.59
C SER A 90 -32.88 -32.54 -10.08
N ASP A 91 -32.98 -31.27 -10.47
CA ASP A 91 -32.78 -30.72 -11.80
C ASP A 91 -31.62 -29.71 -11.85
N PHE A 92 -30.70 -29.75 -10.87
CA PHE A 92 -29.44 -28.99 -10.93
C PHE A 92 -28.73 -29.25 -12.26
N PRO A 93 -28.17 -28.20 -12.91
CA PRO A 93 -27.61 -28.34 -14.25
C PRO A 93 -26.39 -29.27 -14.24
N THR A 94 -26.50 -30.42 -14.92
CA THR A 94 -25.39 -31.38 -15.09
C THR A 94 -25.00 -31.54 -16.55
N THR A 95 -23.76 -31.98 -16.79
CA THR A 95 -23.24 -32.20 -18.15
C THR A 95 -23.33 -33.66 -18.58
N VAL A 96 -23.46 -33.89 -19.89
CA VAL A 96 -23.45 -35.26 -20.45
C VAL A 96 -22.08 -35.90 -20.16
N GLY A 97 -22.10 -37.09 -19.56
CA GLY A 97 -20.88 -37.82 -19.20
C GLY A 97 -20.30 -37.45 -17.83
N ALA A 98 -20.91 -36.52 -17.10
CA ALA A 98 -20.56 -36.23 -15.72
C ALA A 98 -20.60 -37.48 -14.83
N TYR A 99 -19.80 -37.48 -13.77
CA TYR A 99 -19.70 -38.58 -12.81
C TYR A 99 -21.07 -39.05 -12.31
N LYS A 100 -21.96 -38.10 -11.99
CA LYS A 100 -23.34 -38.34 -11.55
C LYS A 100 -24.26 -37.22 -12.06
N THR A 101 -25.39 -37.60 -12.67
CA THR A 101 -26.35 -36.68 -13.32
C THR A 101 -27.71 -36.58 -12.62
N SER A 102 -27.83 -37.18 -11.43
CA SER A 102 -29.03 -37.09 -10.59
C SER A 102 -28.58 -37.20 -9.13
N PRO A 103 -29.24 -36.52 -8.18
CA PRO A 103 -28.89 -36.65 -6.77
C PRO A 103 -29.25 -38.05 -6.25
N PHE A 104 -28.68 -38.44 -5.11
CA PHE A 104 -29.02 -39.71 -4.44
C PHE A 104 -29.50 -39.51 -2.99
N GLY A 105 -29.45 -38.28 -2.46
CA GLY A 105 -30.03 -37.87 -1.18
C GLY A 105 -30.84 -36.57 -1.26
N ASN A 106 -31.05 -35.94 -0.09
CA ASN A 106 -31.81 -34.70 0.07
C ASN A 106 -30.94 -33.44 -0.09
N TRP A 107 -29.67 -33.53 0.32
CA TRP A 107 -28.64 -32.52 0.11
C TRP A 107 -27.42 -33.27 -0.42
N ASP A 108 -27.10 -33.09 -1.70
CA ASP A 108 -25.88 -33.63 -2.32
C ASP A 108 -24.91 -32.46 -2.57
N VAL A 109 -23.62 -32.76 -2.66
CA VAL A 109 -22.61 -31.79 -3.13
C VAL A 109 -22.73 -31.66 -4.65
N PHE A 110 -22.62 -30.44 -5.18
CA PHE A 110 -22.36 -30.24 -6.61
C PHE A 110 -20.91 -29.79 -6.83
N ILE A 111 -20.36 -30.14 -7.99
CA ILE A 111 -19.07 -29.65 -8.48
C ILE A 111 -19.25 -29.23 -9.92
N THR A 112 -19.05 -27.94 -10.18
CA THR A 112 -19.25 -27.32 -11.49
C THR A 112 -17.96 -26.65 -11.95
N LYS A 113 -17.57 -26.85 -13.20
CA LYS A 113 -16.53 -26.08 -13.87
C LYS A 113 -17.15 -25.28 -15.02
N LEU A 114 -17.05 -23.96 -14.97
CA LEU A 114 -17.49 -23.01 -15.99
C LEU A 114 -16.33 -22.57 -16.87
N THR A 115 -16.61 -22.10 -18.09
CA THR A 115 -15.64 -21.34 -18.88
C THR A 115 -15.27 -20.02 -18.16
N LEU A 116 -14.06 -19.48 -18.42
CA LEU A 116 -13.57 -18.24 -17.80
C LEU A 116 -14.43 -16.99 -18.08
N ASP A 117 -15.26 -17.04 -19.12
CA ASP A 117 -16.24 -15.99 -19.46
C ASP A 117 -17.64 -16.26 -18.90
N GLY A 118 -17.82 -17.34 -18.13
CA GLY A 118 -19.08 -17.72 -17.51
C GLY A 118 -20.17 -18.17 -18.47
N SER A 119 -19.88 -18.32 -19.77
CA SER A 119 -20.89 -18.53 -20.81
C SER A 119 -21.39 -19.98 -20.92
N SER A 120 -20.65 -20.96 -20.40
CA SER A 120 -21.02 -22.37 -20.49
C SER A 120 -20.35 -23.25 -19.42
N LEU A 121 -20.98 -24.39 -19.14
CA LEU A 121 -20.41 -25.45 -18.30
C LEU A 121 -19.39 -26.26 -19.12
N ILE A 122 -18.18 -26.42 -18.59
CA ILE A 122 -17.20 -27.42 -19.02
C ILE A 122 -17.63 -28.79 -18.48
N TYR A 123 -17.90 -28.88 -17.18
CA TYR A 123 -18.59 -30.02 -16.58
C TYR A 123 -19.44 -29.57 -15.39
N SER A 124 -20.44 -30.37 -15.02
CA SER A 124 -21.12 -30.25 -13.74
C SER A 124 -21.72 -31.59 -13.30
N THR A 125 -21.51 -31.95 -12.04
CA THR A 125 -21.86 -33.25 -11.46
C THR A 125 -22.38 -33.13 -10.03
N TYR A 126 -23.18 -34.11 -9.60
CA TYR A 126 -23.45 -34.37 -8.19
C TYR A 126 -22.35 -35.25 -7.56
N LEU A 127 -22.22 -35.17 -6.24
CA LEU A 127 -21.41 -36.03 -5.37
C LEU A 127 -22.14 -36.21 -4.03
N GLY A 128 -22.55 -37.43 -3.72
CA GLY A 128 -23.36 -37.69 -2.53
C GLY A 128 -23.89 -39.12 -2.48
N GLY A 129 -24.26 -39.54 -1.27
CA GLY A 129 -24.81 -40.86 -0.97
C GLY A 129 -26.32 -40.82 -0.81
N SER A 130 -26.89 -41.73 -0.01
CA SER A 130 -28.34 -41.83 0.20
C SER A 130 -28.89 -40.95 1.33
N ALA A 131 -28.00 -40.41 2.18
CA ALA A 131 -28.32 -39.52 3.28
C ALA A 131 -27.89 -38.07 2.94
N GLU A 132 -27.90 -37.19 3.94
CA GLU A 132 -27.55 -35.78 3.76
C GLU A 132 -26.03 -35.57 3.75
N GLU A 133 -25.56 -34.73 2.84
CA GLU A 133 -24.21 -34.20 2.80
C GLU A 133 -24.19 -32.70 3.16
N GLY A 134 -23.27 -32.31 4.04
CA GLY A 134 -22.75 -30.94 4.09
C GLY A 134 -23.65 -29.78 4.53
N TYR A 135 -24.94 -29.94 4.85
CA TYR A 135 -25.86 -28.83 5.24
C TYR A 135 -25.28 -27.76 6.19
N TRP A 136 -24.44 -28.15 7.17
CA TRP A 136 -23.78 -27.22 8.13
C TRP A 136 -22.30 -26.88 7.81
N ALA A 137 -21.78 -27.28 6.64
CA ALA A 137 -20.37 -27.12 6.25
C ALA A 137 -20.21 -26.38 4.91
N ASP A 138 -19.00 -25.88 4.64
CA ASP A 138 -18.74 -25.01 3.47
C ASP A 138 -18.31 -25.75 2.22
N THR A 139 -18.20 -27.08 2.24
CA THR A 139 -17.79 -27.87 1.06
C THR A 139 -16.67 -27.22 0.21
N PRO A 140 -15.50 -26.89 0.79
CA PRO A 140 -14.50 -26.06 0.11
C PRO A 140 -13.83 -26.83 -1.03
N ILE A 141 -13.24 -26.09 -1.96
CA ILE A 141 -12.57 -26.64 -3.15
C ILE A 141 -11.15 -26.11 -3.30
N ALA A 142 -10.23 -27.01 -3.61
CA ALA A 142 -8.88 -26.70 -4.07
C ALA A 142 -8.62 -27.40 -5.41
N ILE A 143 -7.64 -26.93 -6.18
CA ILE A 143 -7.30 -27.51 -7.49
C ILE A 143 -5.79 -27.74 -7.61
N ASP A 144 -5.39 -28.84 -8.28
CA ASP A 144 -3.99 -29.06 -8.63
C ASP A 144 -3.64 -28.49 -10.01
N SER A 145 -2.34 -28.46 -10.33
CA SER A 145 -1.82 -27.99 -11.62
C SER A 145 -2.25 -28.84 -12.83
N SER A 146 -2.88 -29.99 -12.60
CA SER A 146 -3.46 -30.85 -13.65
C SER A 146 -4.97 -30.61 -13.83
N GLY A 147 -5.56 -29.65 -13.12
CA GLY A 147 -6.98 -29.30 -13.20
C GLY A 147 -7.90 -30.21 -12.38
N ASN A 148 -7.36 -31.10 -11.54
CA ASN A 148 -8.20 -31.96 -10.69
C ASN A 148 -8.74 -31.15 -9.50
N ALA A 149 -10.03 -31.34 -9.20
CA ALA A 149 -10.70 -30.68 -8.09
C ALA A 149 -10.65 -31.54 -6.81
N TYR A 150 -10.34 -30.91 -5.69
CA TYR A 150 -10.27 -31.51 -4.36
C TYR A 150 -11.35 -30.91 -3.48
N ILE A 151 -12.24 -31.74 -2.93
CA ILE A 151 -13.39 -31.30 -2.15
C ILE A 151 -13.43 -32.05 -0.82
N THR A 152 -13.76 -31.34 0.25
CA THR A 152 -14.09 -31.92 1.55
C THR A 152 -15.45 -31.41 2.05
N GLY A 153 -15.90 -31.91 3.19
CA GLY A 153 -17.18 -31.61 3.81
C GLY A 153 -17.51 -32.73 4.80
N TYR A 154 -18.77 -32.88 5.17
CA TYR A 154 -19.24 -34.05 5.91
C TYR A 154 -20.30 -34.82 5.14
N THR A 155 -20.44 -36.10 5.45
CA THR A 155 -21.49 -36.97 4.94
C THR A 155 -22.08 -37.82 6.07
N CYS A 156 -23.41 -37.97 6.10
CA CYS A 156 -24.09 -38.97 6.93
C CYS A 156 -24.28 -40.30 6.18
N SER A 157 -23.88 -40.36 4.91
CA SER A 157 -24.13 -41.49 4.04
C SER A 157 -23.13 -42.60 4.28
N ILE A 158 -23.62 -43.78 4.65
CA ILE A 158 -22.80 -45.00 4.70
C ILE A 158 -22.38 -45.51 3.30
N ASP A 159 -23.05 -44.98 2.27
CA ASP A 159 -22.84 -45.26 0.86
C ASP A 159 -22.35 -44.04 0.08
N PHE A 160 -21.71 -43.08 0.76
CA PHE A 160 -20.99 -41.99 0.09
C PHE A 160 -20.02 -42.56 -0.96
N PRO A 161 -19.94 -41.97 -2.16
CA PRO A 161 -19.10 -42.50 -3.22
C PRO A 161 -17.63 -42.56 -2.84
N THR A 162 -17.08 -43.77 -2.73
CA THR A 162 -15.64 -44.02 -2.58
C THR A 162 -15.06 -44.53 -3.89
N ALA A 163 -13.78 -44.29 -4.15
CA ALA A 163 -13.20 -44.57 -5.46
C ALA A 163 -13.19 -46.08 -5.82
N PRO A 164 -13.32 -46.44 -7.11
CA PRO A 164 -13.64 -47.81 -7.54
C PRO A 164 -12.57 -48.87 -7.21
N THR A 165 -11.33 -48.44 -6.98
CA THR A 165 -10.18 -49.32 -6.78
C THR A 165 -10.10 -49.93 -5.37
N GLY A 166 -10.86 -49.40 -4.40
CA GLY A 166 -10.84 -49.83 -3.00
C GLY A 166 -9.51 -49.55 -2.26
N ASP A 167 -8.53 -48.97 -2.93
CA ASP A 167 -7.25 -48.54 -2.36
C ASP A 167 -7.33 -47.07 -1.91
N VAL A 168 -8.25 -46.82 -0.98
CA VAL A 168 -8.47 -45.50 -0.35
C VAL A 168 -8.26 -45.63 1.15
N TYR A 169 -7.98 -44.52 1.83
CA TYR A 169 -7.58 -44.54 3.24
C TYR A 169 -8.63 -45.21 4.16
N GLN A 170 -9.88 -44.77 4.07
CA GLN A 170 -11.00 -45.26 4.86
C GLN A 170 -12.21 -45.45 3.93
N PRO A 171 -12.43 -46.68 3.42
CA PRO A 171 -13.44 -46.98 2.39
C PRO A 171 -14.87 -47.08 2.93
N LYS A 172 -15.08 -46.92 4.24
CA LYS A 172 -16.37 -47.06 4.91
C LYS A 172 -16.51 -46.03 6.01
N HIS A 173 -17.74 -45.60 6.24
CA HIS A 173 -18.13 -44.85 7.43
C HIS A 173 -17.65 -45.56 8.70
N ALA A 174 -17.14 -44.80 9.66
CA ALA A 174 -16.59 -45.34 10.90
C ALA A 174 -17.66 -45.99 11.79
N ASP A 175 -18.90 -45.50 11.73
CA ASP A 175 -20.06 -46.02 12.45
C ASP A 175 -21.17 -46.59 11.53
N SER A 176 -22.38 -46.77 12.05
CA SER A 176 -23.55 -47.24 11.28
C SER A 176 -24.30 -46.15 10.49
N GLY A 177 -23.72 -44.97 10.31
CA GLY A 177 -24.36 -43.78 9.73
C GLY A 177 -25.25 -43.03 10.72
N THR A 178 -24.90 -43.05 12.00
CA THR A 178 -25.64 -42.32 13.05
C THR A 178 -24.99 -40.97 13.40
N THR A 179 -23.72 -40.80 13.03
CA THR A 179 -22.97 -39.56 13.04
C THR A 179 -22.61 -39.14 11.62
N TRP A 180 -21.83 -38.07 11.47
CA TRP A 180 -21.34 -37.57 10.19
C TRP A 180 -19.81 -37.69 10.13
N ASP A 181 -19.25 -38.30 9.09
CA ASP A 181 -17.81 -38.37 8.85
C ASP A 181 -17.38 -37.28 7.85
N THR A 182 -16.13 -36.83 7.93
CA THR A 182 -15.55 -36.01 6.87
C THR A 182 -15.33 -36.85 5.62
N PHE A 183 -15.58 -36.31 4.43
CA PHE A 183 -15.13 -36.92 3.18
C PHE A 183 -13.97 -36.14 2.57
N VAL A 184 -13.12 -36.81 1.80
CA VAL A 184 -12.04 -36.19 1.02
C VAL A 184 -12.06 -36.79 -0.37
N THR A 185 -12.41 -35.97 -1.37
CA THR A 185 -12.58 -36.39 -2.76
C THR A 185 -11.62 -35.65 -3.68
N LYS A 186 -11.03 -36.37 -4.63
CA LYS A 186 -10.34 -35.82 -5.80
C LYS A 186 -11.10 -36.22 -7.07
N LEU A 187 -11.71 -35.25 -7.75
CA LEU A 187 -12.38 -35.40 -9.03
C LEU A 187 -11.41 -35.02 -10.17
N ASN A 188 -11.41 -35.78 -11.26
CA ASN A 188 -10.56 -35.48 -12.40
C ASN A 188 -10.99 -34.19 -13.14
N ASP A 189 -10.09 -33.65 -13.97
CA ASP A 189 -10.34 -32.40 -14.71
C ASP A 189 -11.52 -32.47 -15.70
N THR A 190 -11.92 -33.67 -16.13
CA THR A 190 -13.09 -33.88 -17.00
C THR A 190 -14.41 -34.00 -16.23
N GLY A 191 -14.37 -34.14 -14.91
CA GLY A 191 -15.55 -34.24 -14.05
C GLY A 191 -16.32 -35.57 -14.15
N ASP A 192 -15.71 -36.61 -14.71
CA ASP A 192 -16.34 -37.91 -14.99
C ASP A 192 -15.80 -39.08 -14.14
N GLU A 193 -14.71 -38.89 -13.41
CA GLU A 193 -14.10 -39.93 -12.58
C GLU A 193 -13.55 -39.40 -11.25
N LEU A 194 -13.85 -40.11 -10.16
CA LEU A 194 -13.19 -39.91 -8.87
C LEU A 194 -11.79 -40.55 -8.92
N VAL A 195 -10.74 -39.74 -8.89
CA VAL A 195 -9.35 -40.20 -8.79
C VAL A 195 -9.14 -40.91 -7.46
N TYR A 196 -9.63 -40.31 -6.37
CA TYR A 196 -9.87 -40.99 -5.11
C TYR A 196 -11.04 -40.34 -4.36
N SER A 197 -11.66 -41.09 -3.45
CA SER A 197 -12.63 -40.55 -2.48
C SER A 197 -12.65 -41.46 -1.26
N THR A 198 -12.55 -40.86 -0.07
CA THR A 198 -12.44 -41.55 1.22
C THR A 198 -13.26 -40.86 2.28
N TYR A 199 -13.73 -41.63 3.27
CA TYR A 199 -14.12 -41.08 4.56
C TYR A 199 -12.87 -40.67 5.35
N LEU A 200 -13.06 -39.88 6.41
CA LEU A 200 -12.07 -39.50 7.41
C LEU A 200 -12.84 -39.21 8.70
N GLY A 201 -12.81 -40.15 9.64
CA GLY A 201 -13.58 -40.02 10.87
C GLY A 201 -13.44 -41.18 11.83
N GLY A 202 -13.92 -40.96 13.06
CA GLY A 202 -14.04 -41.92 14.14
C GLY A 202 -15.52 -42.21 14.44
N VAL A 203 -15.84 -42.76 15.62
CA VAL A 203 -17.24 -43.09 15.95
C VAL A 203 -18.12 -41.87 16.27
N GLY A 204 -17.50 -40.69 16.45
CA GLY A 204 -18.15 -39.41 16.65
C GLY A 204 -18.48 -38.70 15.34
N GLY A 205 -18.67 -37.38 15.41
CA GLY A 205 -18.96 -36.52 14.27
C GLY A 205 -17.75 -35.67 13.87
N GLU A 206 -17.45 -35.65 12.56
CA GLU A 206 -16.36 -34.94 11.92
C GLU A 206 -16.84 -34.09 10.74
N ALA A 207 -16.47 -32.80 10.72
CA ALA A 207 -16.73 -31.95 9.57
C ALA A 207 -15.45 -31.25 9.10
N GLY A 208 -15.12 -31.44 7.82
CA GLY A 208 -14.07 -30.70 7.12
C GLY A 208 -14.57 -29.32 6.67
N PHE A 209 -13.83 -28.28 7.07
CA PHE A 209 -14.14 -26.88 6.77
C PHE A 209 -13.07 -26.19 5.91
N GLY A 210 -11.89 -26.78 5.78
CA GLY A 210 -10.83 -26.28 4.90
C GLY A 210 -10.15 -27.40 4.13
N ILE A 211 -9.82 -27.15 2.86
CA ILE A 211 -8.99 -28.03 2.04
C ILE A 211 -7.97 -27.24 1.23
N ALA A 212 -6.72 -27.71 1.22
CA ALA A 212 -5.65 -27.18 0.39
C ALA A 212 -4.85 -28.31 -0.26
N VAL A 213 -4.16 -28.00 -1.36
CA VAL A 213 -3.29 -28.96 -2.06
C VAL A 213 -1.96 -28.30 -2.38
N ASP A 214 -0.86 -29.03 -2.18
CA ASP A 214 0.46 -28.55 -2.55
C ASP A 214 0.87 -28.93 -3.98
N ASP A 215 1.97 -28.36 -4.47
CA ASP A 215 2.50 -28.63 -5.82
C ASP A 215 2.84 -30.10 -6.08
N SER A 216 2.97 -30.93 -5.04
CA SER A 216 3.18 -32.38 -5.14
C SER A 216 1.86 -33.16 -5.16
N GLY A 217 0.72 -32.49 -5.18
CA GLY A 217 -0.61 -33.08 -5.17
C GLY A 217 -1.06 -33.64 -3.82
N ARG A 218 -0.35 -33.33 -2.72
CA ARG A 218 -0.70 -33.79 -1.36
C ARG A 218 -1.78 -32.88 -0.78
N THR A 219 -2.79 -33.48 -0.17
CA THR A 219 -3.98 -32.77 0.32
C THR A 219 -3.92 -32.54 1.81
N TYR A 220 -4.33 -31.34 2.23
CA TYR A 220 -4.44 -30.90 3.60
C TYR A 220 -5.91 -30.65 3.88
N VAL A 221 -6.43 -31.22 4.97
CA VAL A 221 -7.81 -31.08 5.40
C VAL A 221 -7.82 -30.68 6.85
N ALA A 222 -8.59 -29.65 7.17
CA ALA A 222 -8.79 -29.21 8.54
C ALA A 222 -10.28 -29.05 8.85
N GLY A 223 -10.63 -29.28 10.11
CA GLY A 223 -12.01 -29.31 10.53
C GLY A 223 -12.15 -29.54 12.03
N ARG A 224 -13.31 -30.00 12.47
CA ARG A 224 -13.59 -30.34 13.88
C ARG A 224 -13.98 -31.81 14.04
N THR A 225 -13.69 -32.36 15.21
CA THR A 225 -14.02 -33.73 15.59
C THR A 225 -14.44 -33.80 17.06
N ASN A 226 -15.43 -34.63 17.35
CA ASN A 226 -15.74 -35.06 18.72
C ASN A 226 -15.45 -36.55 18.97
N SER A 227 -14.76 -37.21 18.02
CA SER A 227 -14.29 -38.58 18.15
C SER A 227 -13.05 -38.64 19.05
N ASP A 228 -13.02 -39.58 19.99
CA ASP A 228 -11.78 -39.93 20.70
C ASP A 228 -10.86 -40.83 19.86
N ASP A 229 -11.42 -41.49 18.85
CA ASP A 229 -10.75 -42.42 17.95
C ASP A 229 -10.52 -41.85 16.54
N PHE A 230 -10.54 -40.52 16.38
CA PHE A 230 -10.20 -39.88 15.11
C PHE A 230 -8.83 -40.38 14.59
N PRO A 231 -8.68 -40.64 13.28
CA PRO A 231 -7.45 -41.22 12.76
C PRO A 231 -6.24 -40.29 12.90
N THR A 232 -5.29 -40.64 13.79
CA THR A 232 -4.05 -39.88 14.02
C THR A 232 -2.81 -40.57 13.43
N LYS A 233 -1.84 -39.78 12.98
CA LYS A 233 -0.52 -40.25 12.51
C LYS A 233 0.52 -39.15 12.68
N ASN A 234 1.70 -39.47 13.22
CA ASN A 234 2.75 -38.46 13.48
C ASN A 234 2.19 -37.20 14.19
N ALA A 235 1.25 -37.41 15.12
CA ALA A 235 0.43 -36.34 15.66
C ALA A 235 1.19 -35.48 16.69
N TYR A 236 0.93 -34.18 16.65
CA TYR A 236 1.33 -33.23 17.69
C TYR A 236 0.54 -33.49 18.99
N GLN A 237 -0.80 -33.51 18.90
CA GLN A 237 -1.70 -34.00 19.94
C GLN A 237 -2.35 -35.31 19.50
N LYS A 238 -2.17 -36.36 20.30
CA LYS A 238 -2.62 -37.73 20.00
C LYS A 238 -4.02 -38.06 20.49
N GLU A 239 -4.51 -37.28 21.45
CA GLU A 239 -5.79 -37.49 22.12
C GLU A 239 -6.55 -36.17 22.10
N ARG A 240 -7.88 -36.27 21.97
CA ARG A 240 -8.82 -35.16 22.10
C ARG A 240 -8.89 -34.71 23.56
N ASN A 241 -9.04 -33.42 23.78
CA ASN A 241 -9.01 -32.82 25.11
C ASN A 241 -10.42 -32.38 25.55
N ASP A 242 -11.34 -33.34 25.71
CA ASP A 242 -12.72 -33.19 26.22
C ASP A 242 -13.83 -32.86 25.19
N ASN A 243 -14.09 -31.60 24.81
CA ASN A 243 -15.20 -31.25 23.88
C ASN A 243 -14.75 -31.37 22.40
N GLU A 244 -15.41 -30.70 21.45
CA GLU A 244 -14.98 -30.74 20.04
C GLU A 244 -13.62 -30.08 19.87
N ASP A 245 -12.64 -30.80 19.31
CA ASP A 245 -11.31 -30.29 18.97
C ASP A 245 -11.16 -30.18 17.45
N ILE A 246 -10.14 -29.42 17.04
CA ILE A 246 -9.73 -29.34 15.64
C ILE A 246 -9.03 -30.64 15.25
N PHE A 247 -9.18 -31.06 13.99
CA PHE A 247 -8.22 -31.95 13.35
C PHE A 247 -7.48 -31.24 12.22
N VAL A 248 -6.21 -31.62 12.02
CA VAL A 248 -5.41 -31.22 10.85
C VAL A 248 -4.76 -32.47 10.27
N THR A 249 -5.14 -32.79 9.03
CA THR A 249 -4.78 -34.03 8.35
C THR A 249 -4.10 -33.74 7.02
N LYS A 250 -2.97 -34.39 6.75
CA LYS A 250 -2.29 -34.36 5.46
C LYS A 250 -2.25 -35.75 4.85
N PHE A 251 -2.76 -35.90 3.62
CA PHE A 251 -2.68 -37.12 2.83
C PHE A 251 -1.46 -37.14 1.91
N ASN A 252 -1.05 -38.32 1.47
CA ASN A 252 -0.20 -38.44 0.28
C ASN A 252 -0.98 -38.10 -1.00
N SER A 253 -0.28 -37.97 -2.13
CA SER A 253 -0.87 -37.60 -3.42
C SER A 253 -1.94 -38.58 -3.93
N ASP A 254 -1.88 -39.83 -3.50
CA ASP A 254 -2.78 -40.89 -3.93
C ASP A 254 -4.04 -41.00 -3.03
N GLY A 255 -4.11 -40.25 -1.93
CA GLY A 255 -5.23 -40.26 -1.00
C GLY A 255 -5.41 -41.55 -0.19
N ASN A 256 -4.45 -42.49 -0.25
CA ASN A 256 -4.53 -43.80 0.41
C ASN A 256 -3.75 -43.89 1.73
N ASN A 257 -2.99 -42.85 2.10
CA ASN A 257 -2.23 -42.84 3.34
C ASN A 257 -2.08 -41.43 3.93
N LEU A 258 -2.07 -41.35 5.26
CA LEU A 258 -1.76 -40.11 5.96
C LEU A 258 -0.24 -39.85 5.96
N VAL A 259 0.18 -38.62 5.76
CA VAL A 259 1.54 -38.14 6.07
C VAL A 259 1.59 -37.79 7.56
N TYR A 260 0.63 -36.97 8.02
CA TYR A 260 0.33 -36.74 9.42
C TYR A 260 -1.17 -36.50 9.61
N SER A 261 -1.64 -36.65 10.84
CA SER A 261 -2.99 -36.29 11.28
C SER A 261 -2.98 -36.11 12.79
N THR A 262 -3.46 -34.97 13.27
CA THR A 262 -3.37 -34.55 14.67
C THR A 262 -4.66 -33.90 15.13
N TYR A 263 -4.95 -34.03 16.42
CA TYR A 263 -5.86 -33.08 17.09
C TYR A 263 -5.14 -31.73 17.29
N LEU A 264 -5.93 -30.67 17.47
CA LEU A 264 -5.48 -29.37 17.97
C LEU A 264 -6.57 -28.77 18.87
N GLY A 265 -6.34 -28.65 20.18
CA GLY A 265 -7.40 -28.15 21.08
C GLY A 265 -7.04 -28.14 22.56
N GLY A 266 -7.81 -27.35 23.29
CA GLY A 266 -7.84 -27.23 24.75
C GLY A 266 -9.06 -27.96 25.33
N SER A 267 -9.56 -27.55 26.51
CA SER A 267 -10.60 -28.30 27.24
C SER A 267 -12.04 -28.03 26.79
N ASN A 268 -12.27 -27.12 25.86
CA ASN A 268 -13.59 -26.66 25.43
C ASN A 268 -13.71 -26.71 23.89
N TYR A 269 -14.76 -26.11 23.33
CA TYR A 269 -14.98 -26.13 21.88
C TYR A 269 -13.90 -25.34 21.14
N ASP A 270 -13.25 -26.02 20.20
CA ASP A 270 -12.21 -25.53 19.32
C ASP A 270 -12.54 -25.92 17.87
N HIS A 271 -12.80 -24.93 17.02
CA HIS A 271 -13.27 -25.17 15.65
C HIS A 271 -12.36 -24.52 14.62
N CYS A 272 -11.87 -25.31 13.67
CA CYS A 272 -11.16 -24.80 12.51
C CYS A 272 -12.15 -24.49 11.39
N MET A 273 -11.92 -23.35 10.72
CA MET A 273 -12.78 -22.86 9.64
C MET A 273 -12.09 -22.88 8.27
N ASP A 274 -10.76 -22.92 8.21
CA ASP A 274 -10.01 -22.90 6.95
C ASP A 274 -8.54 -23.36 7.11
N VAL A 275 -7.92 -23.78 5.99
CA VAL A 275 -6.50 -24.17 5.89
C VAL A 275 -5.87 -23.63 4.60
N ALA A 276 -4.70 -23.00 4.73
CA ALA A 276 -3.84 -22.61 3.61
C ALA A 276 -2.48 -23.36 3.67
N VAL A 277 -1.79 -23.45 2.54
CA VAL A 277 -0.47 -24.09 2.43
C VAL A 277 0.49 -23.20 1.65
N ASP A 278 1.74 -23.08 2.13
CA ASP A 278 2.79 -22.37 1.40
C ASP A 278 3.56 -23.29 0.43
N SER A 279 4.46 -22.70 -0.38
CA SER A 279 5.31 -23.44 -1.31
C SER A 279 6.31 -24.39 -0.64
N LEU A 280 6.54 -24.27 0.68
CA LEU A 280 7.38 -25.18 1.45
C LEU A 280 6.57 -26.38 1.98
N GLY A 281 5.24 -26.34 1.86
CA GLY A 281 4.31 -27.35 2.35
C GLY A 281 3.95 -27.20 3.83
N ASN A 282 4.18 -26.03 4.44
CA ASN A 282 3.68 -25.73 5.78
C ASN A 282 2.18 -25.46 5.72
N ALA A 283 1.43 -26.00 6.68
CA ALA A 283 -0.01 -25.78 6.77
C ALA A 283 -0.32 -24.65 7.77
N TYR A 284 -1.24 -23.78 7.41
CA TYR A 284 -1.72 -22.67 8.22
C TYR A 284 -3.20 -22.85 8.45
N VAL A 285 -3.63 -22.90 9.71
CA VAL A 285 -5.04 -23.10 10.07
C VAL A 285 -5.53 -21.96 10.94
N THR A 286 -6.79 -21.58 10.74
CA THR A 286 -7.48 -20.60 11.58
C THR A 286 -8.88 -21.07 11.95
N GLY A 287 -9.47 -20.38 12.91
CA GLY A 287 -10.80 -20.62 13.42
C GLY A 287 -10.97 -19.97 14.78
N HIS A 288 -11.82 -20.53 15.63
CA HIS A 288 -12.15 -19.96 16.93
C HIS A 288 -12.12 -20.98 18.06
N THR A 289 -11.89 -20.48 19.27
CA THR A 289 -11.71 -21.27 20.50
C THR A 289 -12.34 -20.58 21.70
N ILE A 290 -12.95 -21.35 22.61
CA ILE A 290 -13.29 -20.90 23.98
C ILE A 290 -12.41 -21.57 25.05
N SER A 291 -11.37 -22.29 24.62
CA SER A 291 -10.42 -22.96 25.50
C SER A 291 -9.39 -21.98 26.04
N ASP A 292 -9.33 -21.75 27.35
CA ASP A 292 -8.26 -20.93 27.96
C ASP A 292 -6.88 -21.62 27.87
N ASN A 293 -6.87 -22.92 27.62
CA ASN A 293 -5.70 -23.78 27.50
C ASN A 293 -5.46 -24.27 26.05
N PHE A 294 -5.91 -23.52 25.04
CA PHE A 294 -5.58 -23.82 23.64
C PHE A 294 -4.05 -23.91 23.46
N PRO A 295 -3.53 -24.86 22.66
CA PRO A 295 -2.09 -25.02 22.46
C PRO A 295 -1.48 -23.79 21.77
N THR A 296 -0.64 -23.05 22.49
CA THR A 296 0.11 -21.90 21.96
C THR A 296 1.60 -22.22 21.84
N LEU A 297 2.26 -21.61 20.85
CA LEU A 297 3.69 -21.74 20.61
C LEU A 297 4.22 -20.44 19.98
N ASN A 298 5.14 -19.77 20.68
CA ASN A 298 5.66 -18.44 20.31
C ASN A 298 4.56 -17.38 20.04
N PRO A 299 3.48 -17.29 20.85
CA PRO A 299 2.29 -16.55 20.47
C PRO A 299 2.46 -15.02 20.49
N TYR A 300 1.81 -14.33 19.56
CA TYR A 300 1.53 -12.89 19.63
C TYR A 300 0.60 -12.55 20.81
N GLN A 301 -0.52 -13.25 20.94
CA GLN A 301 -1.39 -13.26 22.12
C GLN A 301 -1.36 -14.66 22.76
N GLY A 302 -0.73 -14.77 23.92
CA GLY A 302 -0.56 -16.04 24.64
C GLY A 302 -1.74 -16.46 25.51
N ARG A 303 -2.82 -15.67 25.55
CA ARG A 303 -4.04 -15.95 26.33
C ARG A 303 -5.24 -15.37 25.60
N ARG A 304 -6.38 -16.04 25.79
CA ARG A 304 -7.70 -15.57 25.40
C ARG A 304 -8.07 -14.28 26.14
N MET A 305 -8.64 -13.33 25.43
CA MET A 305 -9.07 -12.04 25.95
C MET A 305 -10.56 -12.10 26.30
N GLY A 306 -10.95 -12.63 27.45
CA GLY A 306 -12.35 -12.64 27.89
C GLY A 306 -12.97 -14.04 28.01
N SER A 307 -14.31 -14.12 28.01
CA SER A 307 -15.04 -15.39 28.22
C SER A 307 -15.74 -15.93 26.98
N SER A 308 -15.70 -15.22 25.85
CA SER A 308 -16.31 -15.52 24.54
C SER A 308 -15.35 -16.21 23.58
N TYR A 309 -15.81 -16.59 22.38
CA TYR A 309 -14.94 -17.14 21.35
C TYR A 309 -13.87 -16.12 20.93
N ASP A 310 -12.60 -16.51 20.94
CA ASP A 310 -11.51 -15.76 20.30
C ASP A 310 -11.01 -16.54 19.10
N ASN A 311 -10.36 -15.85 18.16
CA ASN A 311 -9.73 -16.53 17.04
C ASN A 311 -8.44 -17.24 17.49
N PHE A 312 -8.03 -18.23 16.71
CA PHE A 312 -6.67 -18.76 16.76
C PHE A 312 -6.03 -18.79 15.37
N VAL A 313 -4.70 -18.84 15.35
CA VAL A 313 -3.92 -19.08 14.14
C VAL A 313 -2.78 -20.02 14.48
N SER A 314 -2.60 -21.09 13.71
CA SER A 314 -1.53 -22.07 13.94
C SER A 314 -0.82 -22.45 12.64
N LYS A 315 0.50 -22.63 12.71
CA LYS A 315 1.39 -23.07 11.63
C LYS A 315 1.96 -24.45 11.95
N PHE A 316 1.89 -25.36 11.00
CA PHE A 316 2.49 -26.69 11.07
C PHE A 316 3.55 -26.88 9.99
N ASP A 317 4.64 -27.56 10.33
CA ASP A 317 5.62 -27.99 9.34
C ASP A 317 5.07 -29.12 8.44
N PRO A 318 5.76 -29.47 7.33
CA PRO A 318 5.25 -30.48 6.40
C PRO A 318 5.17 -31.90 6.98
N SER A 319 5.74 -32.12 8.18
CA SER A 319 5.75 -33.37 8.94
C SER A 319 4.69 -33.42 10.05
N GLY A 320 3.97 -32.32 10.30
CA GLY A 320 2.90 -32.22 11.29
C GLY A 320 3.33 -31.64 12.65
N ASN A 321 4.54 -31.08 12.78
CA ASN A 321 4.94 -30.41 14.02
C ASN A 321 4.39 -28.99 14.08
N LEU A 322 3.86 -28.58 15.22
CA LEU A 322 3.45 -27.20 15.46
C LEU A 322 4.69 -26.28 15.49
N LEU A 323 4.70 -25.24 14.67
CA LEU A 323 5.77 -24.23 14.58
C LEU A 323 5.39 -22.91 15.25
N TYR A 324 4.11 -22.55 15.18
CA TYR A 324 3.56 -21.32 15.74
C TYR A 324 2.10 -21.54 16.10
N SER A 325 1.63 -20.94 17.20
CA SER A 325 0.21 -20.89 17.52
C SER A 325 -0.11 -19.76 18.49
N THR A 326 -1.12 -18.95 18.16
CA THR A 326 -1.54 -17.76 18.92
C THR A 326 -3.07 -17.67 18.99
N TYR A 327 -3.57 -16.99 20.02
CA TYR A 327 -4.91 -16.38 19.97
C TYR A 327 -4.87 -15.09 19.12
N LEU A 328 -6.03 -14.64 18.67
CA LEU A 328 -6.24 -13.33 18.06
C LEU A 328 -7.66 -12.84 18.40
N GLY A 329 -7.79 -11.84 19.26
CA GLY A 329 -9.11 -11.32 19.65
C GLY A 329 -9.07 -10.22 20.70
N GLY A 330 -10.26 -9.70 20.98
CA GLY A 330 -10.58 -8.76 22.06
C GLY A 330 -11.61 -9.37 23.02
N THR A 331 -12.26 -8.55 23.85
CA THR A 331 -13.15 -9.00 24.94
C THR A 331 -14.53 -9.52 24.50
N GLY A 332 -14.89 -9.35 23.24
CA GLY A 332 -16.15 -9.76 22.63
C GLY A 332 -16.06 -11.12 21.92
N TYR A 333 -17.04 -11.39 21.05
CA TYR A 333 -17.03 -12.60 20.22
C TYR A 333 -16.25 -12.33 18.93
N ASP A 334 -15.20 -13.10 18.71
CA ASP A 334 -14.39 -13.05 17.50
C ASP A 334 -14.44 -14.39 16.78
N TRP A 335 -14.63 -14.34 15.45
CA TRP A 335 -14.83 -15.53 14.65
C TRP A 335 -14.10 -15.41 13.30
N ALA A 336 -12.87 -15.93 13.27
CA ALA A 336 -12.05 -16.07 12.08
C ALA A 336 -12.63 -17.15 11.19
N ARG A 337 -12.69 -16.84 9.90
CA ARG A 337 -13.38 -17.67 8.92
C ARG A 337 -12.46 -18.21 7.83
N CYS A 338 -11.48 -17.42 7.43
CA CYS A 338 -10.65 -17.72 6.27
C CYS A 338 -9.19 -17.33 6.52
N ILE A 339 -8.28 -18.01 5.84
CA ILE A 339 -6.84 -17.77 5.90
C ILE A 339 -6.22 -17.82 4.51
N ALA A 340 -5.35 -16.85 4.20
CA ALA A 340 -4.52 -16.86 3.00
C ALA A 340 -3.04 -16.62 3.36
N VAL A 341 -2.14 -17.14 2.52
CA VAL A 341 -0.69 -16.94 2.64
C VAL A 341 -0.13 -16.43 1.32
N ASP A 342 0.68 -15.36 1.36
CA ASP A 342 1.33 -14.83 0.16
C ASP A 342 2.69 -15.50 -0.11
N GLY A 343 3.28 -15.20 -1.28
CA GLY A 343 4.59 -15.72 -1.67
C GLY A 343 5.76 -15.23 -0.81
N SER A 344 5.54 -14.28 0.10
CA SER A 344 6.52 -13.82 1.09
C SER A 344 6.27 -14.42 2.48
N GLU A 345 5.37 -15.40 2.58
CA GLU A 345 4.95 -16.08 3.82
C GLU A 345 4.24 -15.16 4.83
N ASN A 346 3.70 -14.00 4.41
CA ASN A 346 2.78 -13.24 5.25
C ASN A 346 1.41 -13.94 5.26
N VAL A 347 0.72 -13.88 6.40
CA VAL A 347 -0.57 -14.53 6.58
C VAL A 347 -1.67 -13.54 6.85
N TYR A 348 -2.77 -13.74 6.15
CA TYR A 348 -3.95 -12.90 6.16
C TYR A 348 -5.11 -13.71 6.74
N ILE A 349 -5.80 -13.15 7.73
CA ILE A 349 -6.97 -13.75 8.37
C ILE A 349 -8.10 -12.76 8.23
N SER A 350 -9.29 -13.27 7.92
CA SER A 350 -10.51 -12.48 7.99
C SER A 350 -11.64 -13.25 8.65
N GLY A 351 -12.64 -12.51 9.10
CA GLY A 351 -13.82 -13.05 9.76
C GLY A 351 -14.70 -11.91 10.26
N ARG A 352 -15.34 -12.11 11.41
CA ARG A 352 -16.17 -11.10 12.08
C ARG A 352 -15.77 -10.92 13.53
N THR A 353 -16.02 -9.73 14.08
CA THR A 353 -15.72 -9.39 15.47
C THR A 353 -16.84 -8.56 16.08
N MET A 354 -17.17 -8.85 17.34
CA MET A 354 -18.02 -8.03 18.23
C MET A 354 -17.18 -7.31 19.30
N SER A 355 -15.84 -7.40 19.19
CA SER A 355 -14.91 -6.83 20.16
C SER A 355 -14.64 -5.38 19.81
N SER A 356 -15.02 -4.43 20.68
CA SER A 356 -14.63 -3.02 20.52
C SER A 356 -13.12 -2.78 20.72
N ASP A 357 -12.43 -3.76 21.30
CA ASP A 357 -11.00 -3.79 21.61
C ASP A 357 -10.25 -4.85 20.81
N PHE A 358 -10.76 -5.24 19.63
CA PHE A 358 -10.02 -6.10 18.71
C PHE A 358 -8.64 -5.49 18.38
N PRO A 359 -7.56 -6.29 18.30
CA PRO A 359 -6.22 -5.78 18.02
C PRO A 359 -6.16 -5.09 16.65
N THR A 360 -5.97 -3.77 16.64
CA THR A 360 -5.78 -2.97 15.41
C THR A 360 -4.35 -2.47 15.28
N VAL A 361 -3.83 -2.45 14.06
CA VAL A 361 -2.51 -1.90 13.69
C VAL A 361 -2.65 -1.26 12.32
N ASN A 362 -2.26 0.01 12.16
CA ASN A 362 -2.42 0.77 10.91
C ASN A 362 -3.82 0.61 10.26
N PRO A 363 -4.93 0.74 11.00
CA PRO A 363 -6.24 0.35 10.51
C PRO A 363 -6.82 1.35 9.49
N TYR A 364 -7.54 0.84 8.49
CA TYR A 364 -8.45 1.64 7.66
C TYR A 364 -9.66 2.15 8.49
N GLN A 365 -10.27 1.26 9.26
CA GLN A 365 -11.25 1.58 10.30
C GLN A 365 -10.73 1.08 11.65
N GLY A 366 -10.46 2.01 12.58
CA GLY A 366 -9.86 1.73 13.89
C GLY A 366 -10.85 1.37 15.00
N SER A 367 -12.15 1.35 14.70
CA SER A 367 -13.21 1.05 15.66
C SER A 367 -14.34 0.27 15.01
N LEU A 368 -15.01 -0.55 15.81
CA LEU A 368 -16.27 -1.19 15.48
C LEU A 368 -17.36 -0.14 15.24
N ASN A 369 -18.02 -0.16 14.07
CA ASN A 369 -19.06 0.79 13.70
C ASN A 369 -20.48 0.23 13.87
N GLY A 370 -20.64 -1.09 13.83
CA GLY A 370 -21.88 -1.81 14.08
C GLY A 370 -21.87 -2.63 15.37
N THR A 371 -22.69 -3.69 15.41
CA THR A 371 -22.62 -4.72 16.45
C THR A 371 -21.65 -5.85 16.12
N VAL A 372 -21.45 -6.08 14.82
CA VAL A 372 -20.54 -7.07 14.25
C VAL A 372 -19.93 -6.43 13.02
N ASP A 373 -18.61 -6.24 12.99
CA ASP A 373 -17.94 -5.81 11.76
C ASP A 373 -17.08 -6.98 11.25
N ALA A 374 -16.82 -6.98 9.94
CA ALA A 374 -15.77 -7.81 9.41
C ALA A 374 -14.40 -7.33 9.94
N PHE A 375 -13.41 -8.21 9.99
CA PHE A 375 -12.03 -7.80 10.23
C PHE A 375 -11.08 -8.40 9.21
N ILE A 376 -9.95 -7.74 9.01
CA ILE A 376 -8.80 -8.27 8.27
C ILE A 376 -7.55 -8.05 9.11
N THR A 377 -6.74 -9.09 9.28
CA THR A 377 -5.46 -9.04 10.02
C THR A 377 -4.36 -9.66 9.17
N LYS A 378 -3.20 -9.00 9.08
CA LYS A 378 -1.99 -9.50 8.41
C LYS A 378 -0.84 -9.66 9.39
N PHE A 379 -0.33 -10.88 9.52
CA PHE A 379 0.94 -11.17 10.20
C PHE A 379 2.11 -11.09 9.23
N ASN A 380 3.27 -10.63 9.72
CA ASN A 380 4.52 -10.74 8.97
C ASN A 380 5.00 -12.21 8.89
N SER A 381 5.99 -12.47 8.05
CA SER A 381 6.57 -13.81 7.86
C SER A 381 7.34 -14.35 9.07
N THR A 382 7.68 -13.51 10.06
CA THR A 382 8.29 -13.92 11.33
C THR A 382 7.27 -14.18 12.44
N TRP A 383 5.99 -13.84 12.21
CA TRP A 383 4.86 -14.08 13.10
C TRP A 383 4.92 -13.40 14.47
N ASP A 384 5.81 -12.44 14.65
CA ASP A 384 6.00 -11.73 15.92
C ASP A 384 5.23 -10.41 15.99
N THR A 385 4.83 -9.84 14.85
CA THR A 385 4.05 -8.60 14.78
C THR A 385 2.97 -8.62 13.69
N LEU A 386 1.94 -7.81 13.90
CA LEU A 386 0.94 -7.49 12.89
C LEU A 386 1.49 -6.39 11.97
N ILE A 387 1.34 -6.55 10.65
CA ILE A 387 1.63 -5.50 9.67
C ILE A 387 0.46 -4.51 9.61
N PHE A 388 -0.76 -5.06 9.52
CA PHE A 388 -1.99 -4.29 9.67
C PHE A 388 -3.10 -5.15 10.27
N SER A 389 -4.08 -4.50 10.89
CA SER A 389 -5.30 -5.11 11.37
C SER A 389 -6.38 -4.05 11.49
N THR A 390 -7.54 -4.27 10.85
CA THR A 390 -8.62 -3.29 10.69
C THR A 390 -9.98 -3.93 10.87
N TYR A 391 -10.96 -3.14 11.32
CA TYR A 391 -12.37 -3.43 11.11
C TYR A 391 -12.75 -3.11 9.65
N LEU A 392 -13.83 -3.69 9.17
CA LEU A 392 -14.52 -3.31 7.94
C LEU A 392 -16.03 -3.43 8.15
N GLY A 393 -16.73 -2.30 8.27
CA GLY A 393 -18.16 -2.31 8.53
C GLY A 393 -18.86 -0.96 8.50
N GLY A 394 -20.19 -1.04 8.46
CA GLY A 394 -21.15 0.06 8.54
C GLY A 394 -21.85 0.08 9.89
N THR A 395 -23.12 0.49 9.91
CA THR A 395 -23.91 0.60 11.15
C THR A 395 -24.66 -0.67 11.56
N ALA A 396 -24.67 -1.70 10.71
CA ALA A 396 -25.30 -3.01 10.94
C ALA A 396 -24.23 -4.12 11.01
N ASP A 397 -24.60 -5.36 10.66
CA ASP A 397 -23.70 -6.52 10.79
C ASP A 397 -22.96 -6.83 9.47
N GLU A 398 -21.65 -7.06 9.56
CA GLU A 398 -20.77 -7.47 8.46
C GLU A 398 -20.01 -8.77 8.75
N HIS A 399 -19.91 -9.60 7.72
CA HIS A 399 -19.31 -10.92 7.81
C HIS A 399 -18.37 -11.15 6.64
N SER A 400 -17.07 -11.37 6.89
CA SER A 400 -16.14 -11.86 5.86
C SER A 400 -16.15 -13.39 5.81
N ASN A 401 -16.42 -13.96 4.63
CA ASN A 401 -16.53 -15.40 4.39
C ASN A 401 -15.51 -15.95 3.38
N GLY A 402 -14.78 -15.09 2.66
CA GLY A 402 -13.73 -15.51 1.74
C GLY A 402 -12.61 -14.49 1.68
N ILE A 403 -11.37 -14.96 1.52
CA ILE A 403 -10.17 -14.13 1.37
C ILE A 403 -9.23 -14.70 0.31
N VAL A 404 -8.59 -13.82 -0.45
CA VAL A 404 -7.52 -14.19 -1.38
C VAL A 404 -6.55 -13.02 -1.52
N VAL A 405 -5.28 -13.31 -1.80
CA VAL A 405 -4.21 -12.33 -1.95
C VAL A 405 -3.56 -12.48 -3.32
N ASP A 406 -3.32 -11.36 -4.00
CA ASP A 406 -2.62 -11.37 -5.28
C ASP A 406 -1.09 -11.35 -5.11
N SER A 407 -0.36 -11.44 -6.23
CA SER A 407 1.11 -11.49 -6.21
C SER A 407 1.80 -10.20 -5.74
N SER A 408 1.11 -9.07 -5.61
CA SER A 408 1.68 -7.86 -4.98
C SER A 408 1.36 -7.75 -3.50
N GLY A 409 0.49 -8.63 -2.98
CA GLY A 409 0.02 -8.57 -1.61
C GLY A 409 -1.29 -7.82 -1.44
N CYS A 410 -1.95 -7.35 -2.50
CA CYS A 410 -3.30 -6.78 -2.37
C CYS A 410 -4.28 -7.88 -1.95
N VAL A 411 -5.10 -7.58 -0.94
CA VAL A 411 -6.03 -8.53 -0.36
C VAL A 411 -7.45 -8.24 -0.84
N TYR A 412 -8.17 -9.30 -1.20
CA TYR A 412 -9.56 -9.27 -1.63
C TYR A 412 -10.37 -10.10 -0.65
N ILE A 413 -11.47 -9.54 -0.17
CA ILE A 413 -12.41 -10.25 0.70
C ILE A 413 -13.82 -10.18 0.15
N THR A 414 -14.58 -11.24 0.39
CA THR A 414 -16.01 -11.30 0.12
C THR A 414 -16.77 -11.83 1.33
N GLY A 415 -18.07 -11.60 1.34
CA GLY A 415 -18.91 -11.81 2.49
C GLY A 415 -20.30 -11.26 2.25
N TYR A 416 -20.93 -10.80 3.33
CA TYR A 416 -22.18 -10.06 3.28
C TYR A 416 -22.24 -8.92 4.29
N THR A 417 -23.11 -7.96 4.02
CA THR A 417 -23.37 -6.80 4.86
C THR A 417 -24.88 -6.52 4.91
N ALA A 418 -25.37 -6.23 6.12
CA ALA A 418 -26.72 -5.72 6.35
C ALA A 418 -26.76 -4.18 6.37
N SER A 419 -25.61 -3.52 6.22
CA SER A 419 -25.48 -2.07 6.34
C SER A 419 -25.88 -1.38 5.05
N GLY A 420 -26.69 -0.33 5.16
CA GLY A 420 -26.91 0.61 4.05
C GLY A 420 -25.72 1.57 3.83
N ASP A 421 -24.80 1.62 4.78
CA ASP A 421 -23.62 2.49 4.82
C ASP A 421 -22.29 1.72 4.88
N PHE A 422 -22.26 0.48 4.38
CA PHE A 422 -21.01 -0.27 4.19
C PHE A 422 -19.99 0.57 3.40
N PRO A 423 -18.69 0.59 3.78
CA PRO A 423 -17.67 1.35 3.08
C PRO A 423 -17.53 0.92 1.62
N THR A 424 -17.87 1.82 0.68
CA THR A 424 -17.71 1.61 -0.76
C THR A 424 -16.60 2.47 -1.33
N GLN A 425 -15.94 1.99 -2.37
CA GLN A 425 -14.88 2.70 -3.10
C GLN A 425 -14.92 2.28 -4.56
N ASN A 426 -15.16 3.23 -5.47
CA ASN A 426 -15.41 2.96 -6.90
C ASN A 426 -16.38 1.77 -7.15
N PRO A 427 -17.56 1.71 -6.48
CA PRO A 427 -18.41 0.52 -6.52
C PRO A 427 -19.12 0.31 -7.86
N TYR A 428 -19.22 -0.94 -8.31
CA TYR A 428 -20.22 -1.37 -9.33
C TYR A 428 -21.66 -1.09 -8.84
N GLN A 429 -21.94 -1.50 -7.60
CA GLN A 429 -23.19 -1.25 -6.90
C GLN A 429 -22.88 -0.52 -5.60
N GLY A 430 -23.22 0.78 -5.55
CA GLY A 430 -22.88 1.66 -4.42
C GLY A 430 -23.90 1.71 -3.28
N ASN A 431 -25.01 0.98 -3.39
CA ASN A 431 -26.03 0.91 -2.34
C ASN A 431 -26.48 -0.55 -2.16
N ASN A 432 -26.83 -0.90 -0.93
CA ASN A 432 -27.50 -2.14 -0.60
C ASN A 432 -28.83 -2.27 -1.38
N GLY A 433 -29.02 -3.38 -2.08
CA GLY A 433 -30.19 -3.68 -2.92
C GLY A 433 -31.43 -4.08 -2.11
N GLY A 434 -31.21 -4.54 -0.88
CA GLY A 434 -32.19 -5.07 0.05
C GLY A 434 -31.49 -6.02 1.03
N GLY A 435 -32.28 -6.75 1.83
CA GLY A 435 -31.79 -7.84 2.68
C GLY A 435 -30.38 -7.67 3.30
N ASP A 436 -29.63 -8.76 3.27
CA ASP A 436 -28.16 -8.74 3.40
C ASP A 436 -27.61 -8.81 1.98
N ASP A 437 -26.64 -7.96 1.61
CA ASP A 437 -26.03 -8.01 0.28
C ASP A 437 -24.63 -8.62 0.35
N SER A 438 -24.24 -9.35 -0.70
CA SER A 438 -22.84 -9.75 -0.85
C SER A 438 -21.97 -8.52 -1.07
N PHE A 439 -20.70 -8.57 -0.69
CA PHE A 439 -19.75 -7.51 -1.04
C PHE A 439 -18.45 -8.08 -1.62
N LEU A 440 -17.72 -7.23 -2.34
CA LEU A 440 -16.31 -7.45 -2.68
C LEU A 440 -15.53 -6.21 -2.27
N ALA A 441 -14.50 -6.38 -1.45
CA ALA A 441 -13.59 -5.31 -1.04
C ALA A 441 -12.13 -5.69 -1.34
N LYS A 442 -11.36 -4.73 -1.83
CA LYS A 442 -9.93 -4.84 -2.17
C LYS A 442 -9.15 -3.80 -1.38
N PHE A 443 -8.10 -4.24 -0.68
CA PHE A 443 -7.14 -3.36 -0.02
C PHE A 443 -5.76 -3.46 -0.68
N ASN A 444 -4.98 -2.39 -0.55
CA ASN A 444 -3.57 -2.37 -0.96
C ASN A 444 -2.73 -3.38 -0.14
N ALA A 445 -1.46 -3.57 -0.53
CA ALA A 445 -0.57 -4.52 0.12
C ALA A 445 -0.26 -4.21 1.60
N SER A 446 -0.35 -2.92 1.97
CA SER A 446 -0.21 -2.46 3.37
C SER A 446 -1.48 -2.66 4.18
N GLY A 447 -2.64 -2.83 3.54
CA GLY A 447 -3.96 -3.05 4.16
C GLY A 447 -4.63 -1.83 4.77
N ASP A 448 -4.05 -0.65 4.61
CA ASP A 448 -4.52 0.63 5.18
C ASP A 448 -5.37 1.46 4.21
N VAL A 449 -5.37 1.12 2.92
CA VAL A 449 -6.16 1.80 1.88
C VAL A 449 -7.14 0.84 1.22
N LEU A 450 -8.43 1.17 1.28
CA LEU A 450 -9.48 0.53 0.49
C LEU A 450 -9.37 1.02 -0.97
N LEU A 451 -9.02 0.13 -1.89
CA LEU A 451 -8.80 0.43 -3.31
C LEU A 451 -10.08 0.27 -4.14
N TYR A 452 -10.91 -0.70 -3.78
CA TYR A 452 -12.20 -0.96 -4.39
C TYR A 452 -13.14 -1.59 -3.36
N SER A 453 -14.41 -1.24 -3.37
CA SER A 453 -15.44 -1.91 -2.57
C SER A 453 -16.83 -1.68 -3.15
N THR A 454 -17.60 -2.76 -3.30
CA THR A 454 -18.95 -2.76 -3.87
C THR A 454 -19.88 -3.68 -3.09
N TYR A 455 -21.17 -3.36 -3.10
CA TYR A 455 -22.22 -4.34 -2.85
C TYR A 455 -22.38 -5.24 -4.10
N LEU A 456 -23.07 -6.37 -3.94
CA LEU A 456 -23.57 -7.23 -5.00
C LEU A 456 -24.80 -7.99 -4.49
N GLY A 457 -25.99 -7.51 -4.84
CA GLY A 457 -27.24 -8.12 -4.39
C GLY A 457 -28.47 -7.48 -5.00
N GLY A 458 -29.61 -8.14 -4.81
CA GLY A 458 -30.95 -7.72 -5.23
C GLY A 458 -31.82 -7.37 -4.02
N SER A 459 -33.13 -7.62 -4.11
CA SER A 459 -34.09 -7.16 -3.09
C SER A 459 -34.14 -7.99 -1.80
N ASP A 460 -33.67 -9.24 -1.84
CA ASP A 460 -33.67 -10.21 -0.75
C ASP A 460 -32.23 -10.52 -0.29
N GLY A 461 -32.00 -11.62 0.44
CA GLY A 461 -30.67 -11.93 0.99
C GLY A 461 -29.71 -12.56 -0.03
N ASP A 462 -28.49 -12.04 -0.06
CA ASP A 462 -27.41 -12.38 -0.98
C ASP A 462 -26.09 -12.55 -0.21
N ILE A 463 -25.50 -13.75 -0.27
CA ILE A 463 -24.38 -14.12 0.59
C ILE A 463 -23.19 -14.53 -0.24
N GLY A 464 -22.08 -13.78 -0.15
CA GLY A 464 -20.77 -14.19 -0.68
C GLY A 464 -20.10 -15.20 0.26
N ASN A 465 -19.65 -16.33 -0.28
CA ASN A 465 -19.00 -17.41 0.49
C ASN A 465 -17.56 -17.70 0.06
N GLY A 466 -17.19 -17.42 -1.18
CA GLY A 466 -15.85 -17.74 -1.69
C GLY A 466 -15.36 -16.72 -2.70
N VAL A 467 -14.05 -16.47 -2.70
CA VAL A 467 -13.37 -15.57 -3.64
C VAL A 467 -12.07 -16.20 -4.13
N THR A 468 -11.72 -16.01 -5.40
CA THR A 468 -10.45 -16.45 -5.99
C THR A 468 -9.99 -15.47 -7.08
N ILE A 469 -8.72 -15.56 -7.49
CA ILE A 469 -8.11 -14.69 -8.51
C ILE A 469 -7.41 -15.55 -9.55
N ASP A 470 -7.62 -15.25 -10.83
CA ASP A 470 -6.86 -15.89 -11.90
C ASP A 470 -5.49 -15.23 -12.16
N SER A 471 -4.69 -15.85 -13.03
CA SER A 471 -3.36 -15.35 -13.38
C SER A 471 -3.36 -14.03 -14.16
N SER A 472 -4.51 -13.58 -14.66
CA SER A 472 -4.69 -12.26 -15.26
C SER A 472 -5.09 -11.19 -14.25
N GLY A 473 -5.39 -11.60 -13.01
CA GLY A 473 -5.85 -10.74 -11.93
C GLY A 473 -7.37 -10.70 -11.77
N CYS A 474 -8.16 -11.27 -12.69
CA CYS A 474 -9.61 -11.21 -12.58
C CYS A 474 -10.09 -11.93 -11.33
N VAL A 475 -11.04 -11.32 -10.63
CA VAL A 475 -11.55 -11.82 -9.35
C VAL A 475 -12.88 -12.50 -9.58
N TYR A 476 -13.04 -13.70 -9.02
CA TYR A 476 -14.27 -14.47 -9.10
C TYR A 476 -14.82 -14.67 -7.71
N ILE A 477 -16.13 -14.52 -7.55
CA ILE A 477 -16.83 -14.78 -6.29
C ILE A 477 -17.96 -15.77 -6.52
N THR A 478 -18.24 -16.58 -5.49
CA THR A 478 -19.42 -17.43 -5.42
C THR A 478 -20.14 -17.27 -4.10
N GLY A 479 -21.39 -17.68 -4.10
CA GLY A 479 -22.30 -17.53 -2.99
C GLY A 479 -23.67 -18.09 -3.32
N TYR A 480 -24.68 -17.63 -2.61
CA TYR A 480 -26.07 -17.88 -2.95
C TYR A 480 -26.91 -16.62 -2.79
N THR A 481 -28.02 -16.60 -3.51
CA THR A 481 -28.94 -15.48 -3.61
C THR A 481 -30.37 -15.97 -3.45
N ALA A 482 -31.16 -15.26 -2.65
CA ALA A 482 -32.62 -15.38 -2.59
C ALA A 482 -33.34 -14.38 -3.52
N SER A 483 -32.56 -13.54 -4.21
CA SER A 483 -33.04 -12.38 -4.97
C SER A 483 -33.34 -12.75 -6.42
N GLY A 484 -34.60 -12.68 -6.81
CA GLY A 484 -35.00 -12.86 -8.22
C GLY A 484 -34.49 -11.77 -9.17
N ASP A 485 -34.04 -10.65 -8.62
CA ASP A 485 -33.45 -9.50 -9.31
C ASP A 485 -31.94 -9.34 -9.05
N PHE A 486 -31.26 -10.40 -8.60
CA PHE A 486 -29.80 -10.41 -8.42
C PHE A 486 -29.06 -9.89 -9.68
N PRO A 487 -28.02 -9.06 -9.54
CA PRO A 487 -27.33 -8.48 -10.69
C PRO A 487 -26.66 -9.55 -11.57
N THR A 488 -27.27 -9.85 -12.72
CA THR A 488 -26.71 -10.74 -13.74
C THR A 488 -26.14 -9.96 -14.91
N GLN A 489 -25.05 -10.47 -15.50
CA GLN A 489 -24.37 -9.87 -16.64
C GLN A 489 -23.81 -11.00 -17.50
N ASN A 490 -24.15 -11.04 -18.79
CA ASN A 490 -23.77 -12.14 -19.68
C ASN A 490 -23.96 -13.57 -19.08
N PRO A 491 -25.11 -13.89 -18.44
CA PRO A 491 -25.22 -15.10 -17.62
C PRO A 491 -25.33 -16.39 -18.46
N TYR A 492 -24.79 -17.50 -17.91
CA TYR A 492 -25.14 -18.86 -18.35
C TYR A 492 -26.59 -19.20 -18.01
N GLN A 493 -27.00 -18.95 -16.77
CA GLN A 493 -28.39 -18.99 -16.29
C GLN A 493 -28.78 -17.59 -15.83
N GLY A 494 -29.67 -16.95 -16.59
CA GLY A 494 -30.17 -15.59 -16.31
C GLY A 494 -31.50 -15.54 -15.57
N THR A 495 -31.97 -16.67 -15.06
CA THR A 495 -33.24 -16.78 -14.32
C THR A 495 -33.00 -17.48 -13.01
N TYR A 496 -33.46 -16.85 -11.93
CA TYR A 496 -33.57 -17.42 -10.60
C TYR A 496 -34.64 -18.52 -10.60
N ASN A 497 -34.28 -19.74 -10.19
CA ASN A 497 -35.11 -20.93 -10.35
C ASN A 497 -35.47 -21.67 -9.05
N GLY A 498 -35.26 -21.10 -7.86
CA GLY A 498 -35.55 -21.82 -6.62
C GLY A 498 -35.99 -20.92 -5.47
N ASN A 499 -35.69 -21.37 -4.24
CA ASN A 499 -35.75 -20.53 -3.04
C ASN A 499 -34.38 -19.93 -2.68
N ASN A 500 -33.29 -20.51 -3.19
CA ASN A 500 -31.93 -19.97 -3.17
C ASN A 500 -31.20 -20.56 -4.38
N ASP A 501 -30.54 -19.73 -5.19
CA ASP A 501 -29.66 -20.23 -6.26
C ASP A 501 -28.22 -19.89 -5.91
N ALA A 502 -27.26 -20.76 -6.26
CA ALA A 502 -25.87 -20.36 -6.22
C ALA A 502 -25.63 -19.26 -7.26
N PHE A 503 -24.62 -18.42 -7.06
CA PHE A 503 -24.19 -17.48 -8.09
C PHE A 503 -22.68 -17.56 -8.33
N VAL A 504 -22.27 -17.09 -9.50
CA VAL A 504 -20.87 -16.85 -9.85
C VAL A 504 -20.76 -15.49 -10.52
N ALA A 505 -19.90 -14.63 -9.99
CA ALA A 505 -19.62 -13.31 -10.55
C ALA A 505 -18.12 -13.13 -10.78
N LYS A 506 -17.77 -12.43 -11.86
CA LYS A 506 -16.40 -12.09 -12.24
C LYS A 506 -16.25 -10.57 -12.32
N PHE A 507 -15.23 -10.04 -11.67
CA PHE A 507 -14.84 -8.64 -11.72
C PHE A 507 -13.50 -8.48 -12.44
N GLY A 508 -13.46 -7.54 -13.38
CA GLY A 508 -12.24 -7.07 -14.03
C GLY A 508 -11.79 -5.74 -13.45
N PHE A 509 -10.47 -5.51 -13.43
CA PHE A 509 -9.86 -4.24 -13.05
C PHE A 509 -8.95 -3.73 -14.17
N LEU A 510 -8.53 -2.47 -14.11
CA LEU A 510 -7.58 -1.94 -15.08
C LEU A 510 -6.30 -2.79 -15.09
N SER A 511 -5.81 -3.08 -16.29
CA SER A 511 -4.54 -3.79 -16.47
C SER A 511 -3.38 -2.80 -16.57
N PRO A 512 -2.14 -3.20 -16.22
CA PRO A 512 -0.96 -2.36 -16.42
C PRO A 512 -0.84 -1.88 -17.86
N GLY A 513 -0.59 -0.58 -18.06
CA GLY A 513 -0.61 0.00 -19.40
C GLY A 513 -0.53 1.52 -19.42
N THR A 514 -0.71 2.08 -20.61
CA THR A 514 -0.76 3.54 -20.82
C THR A 514 -2.20 4.00 -20.97
N TYR A 515 -2.60 4.91 -20.09
CA TYR A 515 -3.90 5.55 -20.02
C TYR A 515 -3.76 7.05 -20.34
N TYR A 516 -4.87 7.66 -20.75
CA TYR A 516 -4.90 9.06 -21.18
C TYR A 516 -6.06 9.79 -20.50
N VAL A 517 -5.77 10.98 -19.96
CA VAL A 517 -6.77 11.91 -19.43
C VAL A 517 -6.73 13.18 -20.26
N MET A 518 -7.91 13.66 -20.65
CA MET A 518 -8.08 14.90 -21.40
C MET A 518 -8.62 16.01 -20.48
N PRO A 519 -8.34 17.29 -20.80
CA PRO A 519 -8.66 18.42 -19.93
C PRO A 519 -10.04 19.02 -20.24
N ASP A 520 -10.75 18.48 -21.22
CA ASP A 520 -12.14 18.81 -21.51
C ASP A 520 -13.11 18.20 -20.49
N GLY A 521 -12.59 17.38 -19.56
CA GLY A 521 -13.41 16.64 -18.60
C GLY A 521 -14.28 15.60 -19.27
N ASP A 522 -13.90 15.17 -20.48
CA ASP A 522 -14.76 14.47 -21.41
C ASP A 522 -14.11 13.16 -21.88
N ASP A 523 -14.12 12.17 -20.99
CA ASP A 523 -14.02 10.76 -21.37
C ASP A 523 -15.29 10.26 -22.10
N ALA A 524 -16.33 11.11 -22.26
CA ALA A 524 -17.66 10.78 -22.79
C ALA A 524 -18.06 11.44 -24.14
N ASN A 525 -17.25 12.32 -24.73
CA ASN A 525 -17.57 13.13 -25.93
C ASN A 525 -18.95 13.87 -25.87
N ASP A 526 -19.28 14.59 -24.79
CA ASP A 526 -20.65 15.07 -24.48
C ASP A 526 -21.05 16.47 -25.00
N GLY A 527 -20.08 17.29 -25.42
CA GLY A 527 -20.32 18.60 -26.04
C GLY A 527 -20.98 19.66 -25.16
N THR A 528 -20.85 19.61 -23.83
CA THR A 528 -21.08 20.77 -22.93
C THR A 528 -19.75 21.37 -22.44
N SER A 529 -19.78 22.62 -21.96
CA SER A 529 -18.59 23.49 -21.88
C SER A 529 -17.47 22.97 -20.97
N ASN A 530 -16.25 22.93 -21.50
CA ASN A 530 -14.97 22.72 -20.81
C ASN A 530 -14.90 23.49 -19.46
N THR A 531 -15.20 22.82 -18.34
CA THR A 531 -14.97 23.39 -17.00
C THR A 531 -13.79 22.67 -16.32
N PRO A 532 -12.89 23.40 -15.66
CA PRO A 532 -11.79 22.80 -14.89
C PRO A 532 -12.23 21.73 -13.88
N SER A 533 -13.45 21.86 -13.34
CA SER A 533 -14.06 20.90 -12.41
C SER A 533 -14.33 19.53 -13.02
N GLY A 534 -14.71 19.48 -14.30
CA GLY A 534 -14.89 18.21 -15.02
C GLY A 534 -13.54 17.53 -15.30
N ALA A 535 -12.53 18.32 -15.67
CA ALA A 535 -11.17 17.84 -15.89
C ALA A 535 -10.60 17.20 -14.62
N TRP A 536 -10.71 17.87 -13.47
CA TRP A 536 -10.25 17.34 -12.19
C TRP A 536 -10.91 16.00 -11.83
N ARG A 537 -12.25 15.92 -11.92
CA ARG A 537 -12.97 14.67 -11.63
C ARG A 537 -12.52 13.53 -12.53
N SER A 538 -12.22 13.81 -13.79
CA SER A 538 -11.69 12.83 -14.74
C SER A 538 -10.28 12.35 -14.33
N LEU A 539 -9.41 13.26 -13.92
CA LEU A 539 -8.07 12.92 -13.41
C LEU A 539 -8.15 12.07 -12.12
N HIS A 540 -9.02 12.46 -11.19
CA HIS A 540 -9.30 11.70 -9.97
C HIS A 540 -9.80 10.30 -10.27
N HIS A 541 -10.80 10.19 -11.15
CA HIS A 541 -11.36 8.91 -11.54
C HIS A 541 -10.29 8.02 -12.20
N ALA A 542 -9.49 8.56 -13.12
CA ALA A 542 -8.43 7.79 -13.75
C ALA A 542 -7.41 7.25 -12.73
N ILE A 543 -7.03 8.05 -11.73
CA ILE A 543 -6.13 7.60 -10.66
C ILE A 543 -6.82 6.61 -9.73
N SER A 544 -8.10 6.80 -9.41
CA SER A 544 -8.85 5.86 -8.56
C SER A 544 -9.01 4.49 -9.23
N GLU A 545 -9.23 4.45 -10.54
CA GLU A 545 -9.27 3.23 -11.34
C GLU A 545 -7.89 2.56 -11.45
N ILE A 546 -6.82 3.35 -11.60
CA ILE A 546 -5.44 2.82 -11.59
C ILE A 546 -5.09 2.24 -10.22
N ASN A 547 -5.48 2.90 -9.13
CA ASN A 547 -5.31 2.40 -7.77
C ASN A 547 -6.09 1.09 -7.55
N ALA A 548 -7.31 0.98 -8.09
CA ALA A 548 -8.09 -0.26 -8.08
C ALA A 548 -7.54 -1.33 -9.04
N GLY A 549 -6.67 -0.94 -9.97
CA GLY A 549 -6.09 -1.78 -11.02
C GLY A 549 -5.28 -2.96 -10.51
N PHE A 550 -4.92 -3.85 -11.43
CA PHE A 550 -3.99 -4.93 -11.12
C PHE A 550 -2.60 -4.40 -10.83
N SER A 551 -1.85 -5.18 -10.06
CA SER A 551 -0.46 -4.90 -9.78
C SER A 551 0.39 -4.83 -11.06
N GLY A 552 1.16 -3.75 -11.23
CA GLY A 552 2.09 -3.61 -12.35
C GLY A 552 2.41 -2.15 -12.64
N SER A 553 3.00 -1.90 -13.81
CA SER A 553 3.44 -0.56 -14.21
C SER A 553 2.37 0.18 -15.01
N TYR A 554 2.07 1.40 -14.59
CA TYR A 554 1.08 2.27 -15.22
C TYR A 554 1.73 3.54 -15.75
N THR A 555 1.18 4.07 -16.84
CA THR A 555 1.50 5.43 -17.29
C THR A 555 0.20 6.16 -17.56
N LEU A 556 -0.10 7.17 -16.77
CA LEU A 556 -1.19 8.10 -16.99
C LEU A 556 -0.66 9.34 -17.71
N ARG A 557 -1.04 9.50 -18.98
CA ARG A 557 -0.73 10.70 -19.78
C ARG A 557 -1.84 11.72 -19.61
N VAL A 558 -1.53 12.82 -18.94
CA VAL A 558 -2.44 13.92 -18.64
C VAL A 558 -2.21 15.03 -19.67
N ALA A 559 -3.23 15.37 -20.43
CA ALA A 559 -3.13 16.40 -21.46
C ALA A 559 -3.06 17.81 -20.85
N ALA A 560 -2.46 18.75 -21.59
CA ALA A 560 -2.39 20.16 -21.19
C ALA A 560 -3.78 20.78 -20.97
N GLY A 561 -4.01 21.29 -19.77
CA GLY A 561 -5.18 22.04 -19.33
C GLY A 561 -5.15 22.23 -17.81
N THR A 562 -6.16 22.92 -17.29
CA THR A 562 -6.30 23.18 -15.84
C THR A 562 -7.29 22.21 -15.21
N TYR A 563 -6.84 21.50 -14.19
CA TYR A 563 -7.55 20.51 -13.40
C TYR A 563 -7.78 21.11 -12.01
N SER A 564 -8.97 21.68 -11.77
CA SER A 564 -9.30 22.35 -10.50
C SER A 564 -10.78 22.21 -10.13
N VAL A 565 -11.12 22.21 -8.83
CA VAL A 565 -12.53 22.19 -8.38
C VAL A 565 -12.81 23.29 -7.36
N PRO A 566 -13.33 24.45 -7.79
CA PRO A 566 -13.76 25.46 -6.84
C PRO A 566 -15.00 24.98 -6.07
N ASN A 567 -14.94 24.99 -4.74
CA ASN A 567 -16.06 24.71 -3.81
C ASN A 567 -16.52 23.24 -3.66
N GLU A 568 -15.63 22.25 -3.84
CA GLU A 568 -15.99 20.84 -3.59
C GLU A 568 -15.38 20.25 -2.31
N ILE A 569 -15.94 19.11 -1.89
CA ILE A 569 -15.56 18.39 -0.68
C ILE A 569 -14.13 17.86 -0.86
N ASP A 570 -13.34 18.04 0.20
CA ASP A 570 -11.90 17.79 0.28
C ASP A 570 -11.51 16.35 -0.10
N SER A 571 -10.64 16.19 -1.11
CA SER A 571 -9.94 14.93 -1.40
C SER A 571 -8.67 15.20 -2.22
N PRO A 572 -7.46 14.91 -1.72
CA PRO A 572 -6.23 15.00 -2.49
C PRO A 572 -6.21 13.97 -3.62
N LEU A 573 -5.40 14.22 -4.65
CA LEU A 573 -5.16 13.23 -5.70
C LEU A 573 -4.24 12.13 -5.15
N THR A 574 -4.84 11.12 -4.52
CA THR A 574 -4.11 10.04 -3.84
C THR A 574 -3.64 8.98 -4.83
N VAL A 575 -2.33 8.77 -4.91
CA VAL A 575 -1.70 7.68 -5.65
C VAL A 575 -1.36 6.55 -4.68
N ALA A 576 -2.03 5.40 -4.84
CA ALA A 576 -1.82 4.20 -4.04
C ALA A 576 -1.28 3.02 -4.87
N GLN A 577 -1.19 3.17 -6.20
CA GLN A 577 -0.60 2.19 -7.10
C GLN A 577 0.92 2.35 -7.22
N ASP A 578 1.65 1.28 -6.92
CA ASP A 578 3.09 1.22 -7.19
C ASP A 578 3.40 1.32 -8.68
N ASN A 579 4.56 1.87 -9.03
CA ASN A 579 5.07 1.98 -10.40
C ASN A 579 4.14 2.76 -11.36
N LEU A 580 3.45 3.80 -10.84
CA LEU A 580 2.68 4.74 -11.65
C LEU A 580 3.53 5.91 -12.14
N VAL A 581 3.54 6.15 -13.44
CA VAL A 581 4.01 7.40 -14.04
C VAL A 581 2.82 8.31 -14.33
N VAL A 582 2.70 9.46 -13.66
CA VAL A 582 1.77 10.54 -14.02
C VAL A 582 2.55 11.57 -14.84
N GLN A 583 2.26 11.65 -16.13
CA GLN A 583 3.01 12.47 -17.07
C GLN A 583 2.09 13.52 -17.71
N GLY A 584 2.35 14.80 -17.41
CA GLY A 584 1.78 15.93 -18.13
C GLY A 584 2.35 16.10 -19.54
N ASP A 585 1.83 17.07 -20.27
CA ASP A 585 2.37 17.45 -21.57
C ASP A 585 3.77 18.05 -21.42
N SER A 586 4.76 17.48 -22.11
CA SER A 586 6.15 17.96 -22.10
C SER A 586 6.34 19.38 -22.66
N GLY A 587 5.33 19.92 -23.36
CA GLY A 587 5.27 21.32 -23.76
C GLY A 587 4.80 22.27 -22.66
N GLY A 588 4.49 21.76 -21.47
CA GLY A 588 3.91 22.50 -20.35
C GLY A 588 2.39 22.63 -20.40
N GLY A 589 1.83 23.33 -19.42
CA GLY A 589 0.40 23.67 -19.36
C GLY A 589 -0.52 22.56 -18.84
N THR A 590 0.01 21.55 -18.16
CA THR A 590 -0.79 20.57 -17.41
C THR A 590 -0.83 21.00 -15.94
N ILE A 591 -1.90 21.70 -15.55
CA ILE A 591 -1.97 22.45 -14.29
C ILE A 591 -2.95 21.77 -13.33
N VAL A 592 -2.45 21.33 -12.19
CA VAL A 592 -3.21 20.85 -11.03
C VAL A 592 -3.35 22.02 -10.05
N ASP A 593 -4.54 22.60 -9.97
CA ASP A 593 -4.75 23.89 -9.32
C ASP A 593 -5.79 23.79 -8.18
N GLY A 594 -5.35 24.12 -6.96
CA GLY A 594 -6.16 24.15 -5.75
C GLY A 594 -6.95 25.44 -5.51
N ALA A 595 -6.88 26.42 -6.41
CA ALA A 595 -7.50 27.73 -6.21
C ALA A 595 -9.03 27.65 -5.98
N GLY A 596 -9.51 28.38 -4.96
CA GLY A 596 -10.92 28.45 -4.62
C GLY A 596 -11.41 27.31 -3.72
N THR A 597 -10.49 26.54 -3.14
CA THR A 597 -10.79 25.49 -2.17
C THR A 597 -10.44 26.01 -0.77
N VAL A 598 -11.41 25.99 0.14
CA VAL A 598 -11.21 26.53 1.52
C VAL A 598 -10.64 25.47 2.46
N TYR A 599 -10.55 24.22 2.00
CA TYR A 599 -10.27 23.05 2.84
C TYR A 599 -9.21 22.09 2.30
N TRP A 600 -8.70 22.26 1.07
CA TRP A 600 -7.71 21.33 0.52
C TRP A 600 -6.36 21.46 1.19
N LYS A 601 -5.91 20.37 1.81
CA LYS A 601 -4.60 20.29 2.44
C LYS A 601 -3.52 19.98 1.42
N ASN A 602 -3.59 18.86 0.72
CA ASN A 602 -2.53 18.42 -0.21
C ASN A 602 -3.04 18.39 -1.66
N GLY A 603 -2.16 18.65 -2.63
CA GLY A 603 -2.46 18.47 -4.05
C GLY A 603 -2.39 17.03 -4.50
N ILE A 604 -1.17 16.49 -4.57
CA ILE A 604 -0.92 15.08 -4.90
C ILE A 604 -0.36 14.38 -3.67
N GLU A 605 -0.99 13.29 -3.24
CA GLU A 605 -0.53 12.48 -2.11
C GLU A 605 -0.07 11.11 -2.59
N ILE A 606 1.22 10.80 -2.39
CA ILE A 606 1.83 9.54 -2.81
C ILE A 606 1.93 8.60 -1.61
N ASN A 607 1.19 7.49 -1.68
CA ASN A 607 1.15 6.39 -0.71
C ASN A 607 1.72 5.09 -1.30
N ALA A 608 2.64 5.20 -2.26
CA ALA A 608 3.13 4.10 -3.09
C ALA A 608 4.62 4.27 -3.44
N SER A 609 5.24 3.21 -3.94
CA SER A 609 6.64 3.18 -4.36
C SER A 609 6.80 3.27 -5.88
N GLY A 610 7.92 3.83 -6.33
CA GLY A 610 8.25 3.92 -7.76
C GLY A 610 7.31 4.83 -8.55
N VAL A 611 6.61 5.76 -7.89
CA VAL A 611 5.75 6.74 -8.55
C VAL A 611 6.59 7.84 -9.19
N SER A 612 6.31 8.21 -10.44
CA SER A 612 6.98 9.31 -11.14
C SER A 612 5.98 10.40 -11.53
N LEU A 613 6.20 11.63 -11.09
CA LEU A 613 5.47 12.82 -11.52
C LEU A 613 6.33 13.61 -12.50
N LEU A 614 5.85 13.79 -13.73
CA LEU A 614 6.61 14.38 -14.82
C LEU A 614 5.82 15.52 -15.51
N TYR A 615 6.45 16.67 -15.75
CA TYR A 615 5.86 17.77 -16.55
C TYR A 615 4.50 18.29 -16.05
N LEU A 616 4.33 18.38 -14.73
CA LEU A 616 3.11 18.88 -14.09
C LEU A 616 3.38 20.25 -13.45
N GLU A 617 2.41 21.15 -13.51
CA GLU A 617 2.35 22.36 -12.68
C GLU A 617 1.37 22.11 -11.53
N ILE A 618 1.77 22.32 -10.28
CA ILE A 618 0.98 22.06 -9.06
C ILE A 618 0.96 23.32 -8.19
N CYS A 619 -0.22 23.90 -7.96
CA CYS A 619 -0.31 25.18 -7.26
C CYS A 619 -1.59 25.40 -6.43
N ASN A 620 -1.55 26.41 -5.55
CA ASN A 620 -2.67 26.93 -4.77
C ASN A 620 -3.30 25.97 -3.74
N PHE A 621 -2.50 25.08 -3.13
CA PHE A 621 -2.96 24.19 -2.04
C PHE A 621 -2.63 24.75 -0.63
N ASN A 622 -3.51 24.56 0.36
CA ASN A 622 -3.36 25.18 1.69
C ASN A 622 -2.36 24.47 2.62
N MET A 623 -1.85 23.29 2.26
CA MET A 623 -0.69 22.64 2.90
C MET A 623 0.38 22.31 1.86
N ASN A 624 0.39 21.12 1.27
CA ASN A 624 1.50 20.69 0.41
C ASN A 624 1.06 20.61 -1.04
N GLY A 625 1.86 21.13 -1.99
CA GLY A 625 1.64 20.84 -3.42
C GLY A 625 1.73 19.34 -3.68
N ILE A 626 2.84 18.73 -3.28
CA ILE A 626 3.06 17.28 -3.31
C ILE A 626 3.41 16.79 -1.92
N LYS A 627 2.75 15.72 -1.46
CA LYS A 627 3.08 15.02 -0.21
C LYS A 627 3.44 13.57 -0.50
N ILE A 628 4.67 13.16 -0.23
CA ILE A 628 5.11 11.77 -0.23
C ILE A 628 4.90 11.23 1.18
N ASN A 629 3.82 10.51 1.39
CA ASN A 629 3.40 10.06 2.70
C ASN A 629 3.91 8.65 3.02
N SER A 630 4.18 7.81 2.02
CA SER A 630 4.84 6.52 2.20
C SER A 630 5.51 6.05 0.89
N GLY A 631 6.20 4.92 0.95
CA GLY A 631 6.82 4.28 -0.21
C GLY A 631 8.24 4.76 -0.50
N SER A 632 8.89 4.12 -1.46
CA SER A 632 10.30 4.41 -1.78
C SER A 632 10.56 4.54 -3.27
N GLY A 633 11.63 5.28 -3.62
CA GLY A 633 12.06 5.40 -5.01
C GLY A 633 11.13 6.26 -5.87
N ASN A 634 10.39 7.20 -5.27
CA ASN A 634 9.53 8.11 -6.02
C ASN A 634 10.35 9.21 -6.70
N LEU A 635 9.88 9.69 -7.85
CA LEU A 635 10.56 10.65 -8.71
C LEU A 635 9.66 11.85 -9.02
N ILE A 636 10.18 13.06 -8.82
CA ILE A 636 9.59 14.33 -9.29
C ILE A 636 10.61 14.97 -10.25
N ASP A 637 10.19 15.20 -11.50
CA ASP A 637 11.12 15.49 -12.59
C ASP A 637 10.48 16.43 -13.62
N ASN A 638 11.11 17.58 -13.90
CA ASN A 638 10.58 18.65 -14.76
C ASN A 638 9.16 19.13 -14.35
N CYS A 639 8.88 19.28 -13.05
CA CYS A 639 7.59 19.83 -12.57
C CYS A 639 7.72 21.29 -12.11
N GLU A 640 6.60 22.00 -11.99
CA GLU A 640 6.50 23.32 -11.37
C GLU A 640 5.61 23.19 -10.12
N VAL A 641 6.08 23.61 -8.94
CA VAL A 641 5.37 23.46 -7.66
C VAL A 641 5.39 24.78 -6.89
N HIS A 642 4.28 25.51 -6.90
CA HIS A 642 4.29 26.90 -6.43
C HIS A 642 3.00 27.37 -5.79
N GLU A 643 3.06 28.47 -5.03
CA GLU A 643 1.88 29.10 -4.42
C GLU A 643 1.10 28.16 -3.47
N ASN A 644 1.79 27.23 -2.81
CA ASN A 644 1.24 26.36 -1.75
C ASN A 644 1.73 26.82 -0.37
N GLU A 645 1.33 26.18 0.75
CA GLU A 645 2.03 26.42 2.03
C GLU A 645 3.44 25.81 1.96
N ASN A 646 3.59 24.53 1.68
CA ASN A 646 4.87 23.91 1.31
C ASN A 646 4.81 23.39 -0.12
N GLY A 647 5.94 23.43 -0.83
CA GLY A 647 6.00 22.86 -2.19
C GLY A 647 5.89 21.33 -2.16
N ILE A 648 6.94 20.67 -1.66
CA ILE A 648 7.05 19.21 -1.60
C ILE A 648 7.35 18.77 -0.16
N TYR A 649 6.57 17.84 0.39
CA TYR A 649 6.77 17.31 1.73
C TYR A 649 7.02 15.79 1.69
N ILE A 650 8.11 15.33 2.28
CA ILE A 650 8.53 13.92 2.34
C ILE A 650 8.46 13.44 3.78
N SER A 651 7.58 12.48 4.07
CA SER A 651 7.33 11.99 5.43
C SER A 651 8.28 10.87 5.87
N SER A 652 8.26 10.60 7.17
CA SER A 652 9.06 9.58 7.86
C SER A 652 8.84 8.14 7.38
N SER A 653 7.72 7.87 6.71
CA SER A 653 7.39 6.54 6.18
C SER A 653 7.86 6.34 4.74
N SER A 654 8.66 7.25 4.21
CA SER A 654 9.20 7.20 2.86
C SER A 654 10.74 7.26 2.83
N SER A 655 11.35 6.81 1.74
CA SER A 655 12.82 6.85 1.59
C SER A 655 13.26 6.81 0.12
N ASN A 656 14.52 7.18 -0.14
CA ASN A 656 15.13 7.07 -1.48
C ASN A 656 14.39 7.83 -2.59
N ASN A 657 13.70 8.93 -2.26
CA ASN A 657 12.97 9.74 -3.23
C ASN A 657 13.92 10.69 -3.96
N THR A 658 13.57 11.08 -5.19
CA THR A 658 14.39 11.95 -6.04
C THR A 658 13.58 13.12 -6.58
N ILE A 659 14.10 14.33 -6.42
CA ILE A 659 13.61 15.56 -7.05
C ILE A 659 14.71 16.09 -7.97
N ARG A 660 14.44 16.25 -9.27
CA ARG A 660 15.50 16.60 -10.25
C ARG A 660 15.07 17.33 -11.51
N ASN A 661 16.06 17.64 -12.35
CA ASN A 661 15.95 18.15 -13.73
C ASN A 661 14.99 19.34 -13.87
N ASP A 662 15.47 20.55 -13.54
CA ASP A 662 14.74 21.80 -13.72
C ASP A 662 13.32 21.80 -13.12
N THR A 663 13.09 21.00 -12.07
CA THR A 663 11.86 21.08 -11.28
C THR A 663 11.85 22.42 -10.52
N GLU A 664 10.91 23.31 -10.85
CA GLU A 664 10.73 24.63 -10.23
C GLU A 664 9.86 24.58 -8.99
N ILE A 665 10.31 25.20 -7.89
CA ILE A 665 9.65 25.15 -6.58
C ILE A 665 9.71 26.55 -5.95
N TYR A 666 8.62 27.31 -6.04
CA TYR A 666 8.69 28.74 -5.72
C TYR A 666 7.45 29.34 -5.10
N ARG A 667 7.60 30.49 -4.43
CA ARG A 667 6.50 31.28 -3.85
C ARG A 667 5.56 30.47 -2.94
N ASN A 668 6.10 29.48 -2.23
CA ASN A 668 5.33 28.75 -1.21
C ASN A 668 5.39 29.51 0.13
N GLY A 669 4.30 29.47 0.92
CA GLY A 669 4.10 30.20 2.19
C GLY A 669 4.97 29.74 3.38
N GLY A 670 5.61 28.58 3.23
CA GLY A 670 6.54 27.89 4.10
C GLY A 670 7.77 27.42 3.31
N ALA A 671 8.13 26.15 3.41
CA ALA A 671 9.34 25.62 2.76
C ALA A 671 9.09 25.18 1.30
N GLY A 672 10.10 25.29 0.45
CA GLY A 672 10.06 24.70 -0.89
C GLY A 672 10.00 23.18 -0.83
N ILE A 673 10.95 22.56 -0.12
CA ILE A 673 11.01 21.12 0.11
C ILE A 673 11.17 20.86 1.61
N VAL A 674 10.41 19.91 2.16
CA VAL A 674 10.56 19.40 3.53
C VAL A 674 10.88 17.92 3.52
N ILE A 675 11.92 17.51 4.25
CA ILE A 675 12.31 16.12 4.48
C ILE A 675 12.23 15.85 5.99
N ASP A 676 11.15 15.22 6.44
CA ASP A 676 10.90 14.92 7.85
C ASP A 676 11.15 13.43 8.15
N ASN A 677 12.15 13.15 8.98
CA ASN A 677 12.53 11.80 9.43
C ASN A 677 12.67 10.77 8.29
N SER A 678 13.12 11.19 7.11
CA SER A 678 13.21 10.38 5.90
C SER A 678 14.65 10.27 5.39
N SER A 679 15.02 9.10 4.88
CA SER A 679 16.41 8.78 4.54
C SER A 679 16.65 8.49 3.06
N GLY A 680 17.88 8.78 2.60
CA GLY A 680 18.35 8.47 1.24
C GLY A 680 17.77 9.34 0.13
N ASN A 681 17.11 10.47 0.46
CA ASN A 681 16.48 11.33 -0.53
C ASN A 681 17.52 12.18 -1.27
N ARG A 682 17.27 12.50 -2.54
CA ARG A 682 18.16 13.31 -3.37
C ARG A 682 17.42 14.48 -4.01
N VAL A 683 17.94 15.68 -3.87
CA VAL A 683 17.47 16.89 -4.56
C VAL A 683 18.61 17.43 -5.40
N TYR A 684 18.50 17.36 -6.73
CA TYR A 684 19.61 17.78 -7.58
C TYR A 684 19.25 18.28 -8.97
N GLN A 685 20.12 19.10 -9.56
CA GLN A 685 19.92 19.66 -10.90
C GLN A 685 18.62 20.46 -11.03
N CYS A 686 18.18 21.11 -9.95
CA CYS A 686 17.11 22.11 -9.98
C CYS A 686 17.77 23.48 -10.22
N LEU A 687 18.21 23.77 -11.45
CA LEU A 687 19.14 24.88 -11.78
C LEU A 687 18.47 26.26 -12.00
N GLY A 688 17.13 26.35 -12.04
CA GLY A 688 16.37 27.60 -12.28
C GLY A 688 15.37 27.99 -11.19
N SER A 689 15.34 27.30 -10.05
CA SER A 689 14.04 26.74 -9.68
C SER A 689 13.58 26.86 -8.22
N ILE A 690 14.46 26.78 -7.21
CA ILE A 690 13.98 26.82 -5.81
C ILE A 690 14.07 28.26 -5.30
N TYR A 691 12.96 29.01 -5.34
CA TYR A 691 13.05 30.43 -5.03
C TYR A 691 11.83 31.09 -4.39
N ASP A 692 12.06 32.18 -3.67
CA ASP A 692 11.02 33.00 -3.02
C ASP A 692 10.06 32.16 -2.15
N ASN A 693 10.55 31.10 -1.50
CA ASN A 693 9.79 30.36 -0.49
C ASN A 693 9.95 31.07 0.86
N ASP A 694 8.86 31.21 1.60
CA ASP A 694 8.76 32.11 2.75
C ASP A 694 9.55 31.66 3.99
N LEU A 695 9.79 30.35 4.18
CA LEU A 695 10.58 29.78 5.29
C LEU A 695 11.99 29.36 4.84
N CYS A 696 12.09 28.46 3.87
CA CYS A 696 13.38 28.06 3.33
C CYS A 696 13.25 27.40 1.95
N GLY A 697 14.36 27.27 1.23
CA GLY A 697 14.40 26.48 0.00
C GLY A 697 14.23 24.99 0.29
N VAL A 698 15.05 24.45 1.20
CA VAL A 698 15.01 23.04 1.63
C VAL A 698 15.12 22.96 3.15
N ASP A 699 14.20 22.22 3.76
CA ASP A 699 14.17 21.88 5.18
C ASP A 699 14.43 20.37 5.36
N ILE A 700 15.34 20.01 6.26
CA ILE A 700 15.61 18.62 6.63
C ILE A 700 15.56 18.53 8.15
N GLU A 701 14.62 17.74 8.68
CA GLU A 701 14.38 17.66 10.11
C GLU A 701 14.29 16.23 10.62
N GLY A 702 14.64 16.04 11.90
CA GLY A 702 14.40 14.82 12.66
C GLY A 702 15.52 13.77 12.57
N LEU A 703 15.76 13.07 13.69
CA LEU A 703 16.91 12.18 13.89
C LEU A 703 16.96 10.99 12.92
N SER A 704 15.82 10.62 12.33
CA SER A 704 15.77 9.54 11.33
C SER A 704 16.16 10.01 9.92
N SER A 705 16.27 11.32 9.70
CA SER A 705 16.72 11.89 8.44
C SER A 705 18.22 11.66 8.26
N THR A 706 18.57 10.64 7.47
CA THR A 706 19.96 10.20 7.26
C THR A 706 20.26 10.04 5.78
N ASN A 707 21.52 10.26 5.39
CA ASN A 707 21.99 10.05 4.02
C ASN A 707 21.19 10.83 2.93
N ASN A 708 20.64 12.00 3.26
CA ASN A 708 20.01 12.85 2.25
C ASN A 708 21.06 13.72 1.55
N GLU A 709 20.91 13.90 0.23
CA GLU A 709 21.88 14.60 -0.62
C GLU A 709 21.21 15.79 -1.33
N ILE A 710 21.67 17.02 -1.05
CA ILE A 710 21.20 18.24 -1.72
C ILE A 710 22.35 18.80 -2.55
N TYR A 711 22.27 18.72 -3.89
CA TYR A 711 23.42 19.09 -4.72
C TYR A 711 23.11 19.60 -6.13
N ASN A 712 24.00 20.42 -6.69
CA ASN A 712 23.83 21.00 -8.03
C ASN A 712 22.49 21.75 -8.19
N ASN A 713 22.02 22.45 -7.15
CA ASN A 713 20.79 23.25 -7.20
C ASN A 713 21.10 24.75 -7.18
N ARG A 714 20.15 25.55 -7.64
CA ARG A 714 20.13 27.00 -7.44
C ARG A 714 18.98 27.38 -6.52
N ILE A 715 19.29 27.96 -5.37
CA ILE A 715 18.35 28.31 -4.29
C ILE A 715 18.45 29.80 -4.01
N TYR A 716 17.35 30.56 -4.10
CA TYR A 716 17.42 32.00 -3.88
C TYR A 716 16.13 32.71 -3.47
N TRP A 717 16.24 33.94 -2.99
CA TRP A 717 15.08 34.79 -2.67
C TRP A 717 15.35 36.26 -2.98
N THR A 718 14.31 36.94 -3.47
CA THR A 718 14.40 38.28 -4.08
C THR A 718 13.63 39.35 -3.32
N GLY A 719 12.85 39.00 -2.30
CA GLY A 719 12.02 39.91 -1.50
C GLY A 719 12.27 39.82 0.00
N ASP A 720 11.90 40.89 0.72
CA ASP A 720 11.81 40.91 2.18
C ASP A 720 10.46 40.31 2.61
N PRO A 721 10.43 39.11 3.22
CA PRO A 721 9.19 38.46 3.65
C PRO A 721 8.55 39.13 4.89
N GLY A 722 9.16 40.19 5.41
CA GLY A 722 8.77 40.82 6.67
C GLY A 722 9.40 40.10 7.87
N TRP A 723 8.58 39.50 8.75
CA TRP A 723 9.04 38.92 10.02
C TRP A 723 9.33 37.40 9.98
N LYS A 724 9.27 36.77 8.80
CA LYS A 724 9.47 35.31 8.66
C LYS A 724 10.97 34.99 8.61
N GLN A 725 11.39 33.85 9.17
CA GLN A 725 12.77 33.37 9.02
C GLN A 725 12.97 32.83 7.60
N GLN A 726 14.05 33.24 6.92
CA GLN A 726 14.42 32.74 5.59
C GLN A 726 15.77 32.04 5.61
N TYR A 727 15.83 30.80 5.13
CA TYR A 727 17.07 30.05 4.95
C TYR A 727 17.17 29.50 3.52
N GLY A 728 18.38 29.39 2.96
CA GLY A 728 18.55 28.63 1.72
C GLY A 728 18.29 27.15 1.97
N ILE A 729 19.08 26.56 2.86
CA ILE A 729 18.93 25.18 3.34
C ILE A 729 18.97 25.19 4.87
N TYR A 730 18.00 24.55 5.51
CA TYR A 730 17.92 24.38 6.96
C TYR A 730 17.99 22.90 7.33
N LEU A 731 18.82 22.56 8.32
CA LEU A 731 18.91 21.23 8.91
C LEU A 731 18.78 21.34 10.42
N SER A 732 17.82 20.59 10.99
CA SER A 732 17.55 20.57 12.43
C SER A 732 17.46 19.15 12.96
N HIS A 733 18.31 18.81 13.94
CA HIS A 733 18.29 17.52 14.65
C HIS A 733 18.34 16.30 13.71
N VAL A 734 19.09 16.38 12.61
CA VAL A 734 19.17 15.29 11.61
C VAL A 734 20.20 14.23 11.99
N GLY A 735 20.00 13.01 11.50
CA GLY A 735 20.96 11.92 11.66
C GLY A 735 22.21 12.06 10.77
N SER A 736 23.03 11.02 10.71
CA SER A 736 24.31 11.04 9.98
C SER A 736 24.16 10.90 8.46
N GLY A 737 25.22 11.30 7.74
CA GLY A 737 25.36 11.07 6.30
C GLY A 737 24.68 12.10 5.40
N ASN A 738 24.00 13.11 5.96
CA ASN A 738 23.41 14.19 5.17
C ASN A 738 24.50 15.07 4.54
N SER A 739 24.35 15.42 3.25
CA SER A 739 25.33 16.16 2.48
C SER A 739 24.71 17.29 1.65
N ILE A 740 25.42 18.42 1.62
CA ILE A 740 25.04 19.62 0.88
C ILE A 740 26.24 20.01 0.04
N HIS A 741 26.16 19.85 -1.28
CA HIS A 741 27.32 20.14 -2.11
C HIS A 741 27.07 20.66 -3.52
N ASN A 742 27.99 21.46 -4.04
CA ASN A 742 27.89 22.06 -5.39
C ASN A 742 26.61 22.88 -5.62
N ASN A 743 25.98 23.44 -4.58
CA ASN A 743 24.81 24.31 -4.74
C ASN A 743 25.22 25.76 -4.93
N GLU A 744 24.34 26.53 -5.57
CA GLU A 744 24.41 28.00 -5.64
C GLU A 744 23.27 28.58 -4.78
N ILE A 745 23.61 29.30 -3.71
CA ILE A 745 22.67 29.78 -2.69
C ILE A 745 22.85 31.27 -2.46
N TYR A 746 21.81 32.07 -2.67
CA TYR A 746 21.90 33.52 -2.47
C TYR A 746 20.59 34.21 -2.11
N GLY A 747 20.70 35.31 -1.37
CA GLY A 747 19.55 36.07 -0.88
C GLY A 747 19.81 37.57 -0.84
N HIS A 748 18.77 38.39 -0.90
CA HIS A 748 18.90 39.84 -0.76
C HIS A 748 17.95 40.39 0.32
N SER A 749 18.23 40.10 1.59
CA SER A 749 17.37 40.47 2.73
C SER A 749 18.17 41.00 3.93
N SER A 750 17.57 41.92 4.70
CA SER A 750 18.24 42.71 5.75
C SER A 750 18.08 42.19 7.20
N PHE A 751 17.66 40.95 7.41
CA PHE A 751 17.44 40.35 8.74
C PHE A 751 18.20 39.02 8.87
N ASP A 752 18.36 38.51 10.10
CA ASP A 752 19.19 37.36 10.50
C ASP A 752 18.88 36.06 9.73
N TYR A 753 19.44 35.90 8.53
CA TYR A 753 19.13 34.80 7.60
C TYR A 753 20.41 34.17 7.03
N ALA A 754 20.46 32.85 7.05
CA ALA A 754 21.62 32.08 6.60
C ALA A 754 21.40 31.45 5.23
N GLY A 755 22.43 31.43 4.39
CA GLY A 755 22.44 30.59 3.19
C GLY A 755 22.25 29.12 3.57
N ILE A 756 23.01 28.65 4.55
CA ILE A 756 22.85 27.31 5.14
C ILE A 756 22.77 27.45 6.66
N LYS A 757 21.70 26.94 7.28
CA LYS A 757 21.52 26.85 8.73
C LYS A 757 21.63 25.39 9.18
N VAL A 758 22.48 25.15 10.17
CA VAL A 758 22.67 23.86 10.83
C VAL A 758 22.35 24.04 12.31
N GLU A 759 21.43 23.23 12.82
CA GLU A 759 21.03 23.21 14.22
C GLU A 759 21.11 21.79 14.76
N ASP A 760 21.91 21.60 15.81
CA ASP A 760 22.00 20.33 16.56
C ASP A 760 22.27 19.10 15.68
N CYS A 761 23.10 19.27 14.63
CA CYS A 761 23.45 18.18 13.71
C CYS A 761 24.80 18.43 13.00
N SER A 762 25.30 17.40 12.31
CA SER A 762 26.66 17.39 11.73
C SER A 762 26.70 16.93 10.26
N PRO A 763 26.11 17.69 9.32
CA PRO A 763 26.17 17.39 7.89
C PRO A 763 27.55 17.65 7.26
N SER A 764 27.75 17.13 6.04
CA SER A 764 28.84 17.57 5.17
C SER A 764 28.39 18.75 4.29
N ILE A 765 29.14 19.84 4.27
CA ILE A 765 28.87 21.06 3.51
C ILE A 765 30.08 21.36 2.62
N GLU A 766 29.98 21.02 1.34
CA GLU A 766 31.13 20.98 0.44
C GLU A 766 30.91 21.70 -0.89
N LYS A 767 31.87 22.51 -1.35
CA LYS A 767 31.88 23.04 -2.74
C LYS A 767 30.66 23.89 -3.12
N ASN A 768 29.96 24.47 -2.15
CA ASN A 768 28.83 25.36 -2.40
C ASN A 768 29.32 26.78 -2.72
N ARG A 769 28.56 27.49 -3.55
CA ARG A 769 28.68 28.94 -3.76
C ARG A 769 27.57 29.61 -2.97
N VAL A 770 27.92 30.34 -1.92
CA VAL A 770 26.97 30.97 -1.00
C VAL A 770 27.23 32.47 -0.98
N TYR A 771 26.29 33.30 -1.43
CA TYR A 771 26.57 34.73 -1.58
C TYR A 771 25.41 35.67 -1.27
N ASP A 772 25.75 36.90 -0.89
CA ASP A 772 24.82 37.97 -0.53
C ASP A 772 23.86 37.65 0.63
N ASN A 773 24.06 36.53 1.33
CA ASN A 773 23.29 36.16 2.53
C ASN A 773 23.78 36.95 3.75
N PHE A 774 22.90 37.25 4.70
CA PHE A 774 23.28 37.92 5.95
C PHE A 774 24.32 37.11 6.74
N VAL A 775 24.11 35.79 6.82
CA VAL A 775 25.13 34.80 7.18
C VAL A 775 25.33 33.83 6.03
N GLY A 776 26.58 33.51 5.67
CA GLY A 776 26.85 32.44 4.71
C GLY A 776 26.42 31.07 5.25
N ILE A 777 27.10 30.60 6.30
CA ILE A 777 26.77 29.35 7.01
C ILE A 777 26.60 29.65 8.51
N ASP A 778 25.47 29.27 9.07
CA ASP A 778 25.15 29.42 10.49
C ASP A 778 25.08 28.03 11.15
N VAL A 779 25.84 27.83 12.22
CA VAL A 779 25.87 26.59 13.02
C VAL A 779 25.51 26.93 14.46
N ASP A 780 24.41 26.34 14.93
CA ASP A 780 23.96 26.48 16.32
C ASP A 780 23.92 25.12 17.02
N ALA A 781 24.46 25.08 18.23
CA ALA A 781 24.33 23.97 19.17
C ALA A 781 23.50 24.43 20.37
N SER A 782 22.24 24.00 20.40
CA SER A 782 21.24 24.40 21.39
C SER A 782 20.87 23.24 22.31
N THR A 783 20.60 22.06 21.74
CA THR A 783 20.10 20.89 22.45
C THR A 783 20.88 19.60 22.14
N ASP A 784 21.78 19.62 21.15
CA ASP A 784 22.73 18.55 20.84
C ASP A 784 24.04 19.15 20.26
N GLU A 785 25.05 18.31 20.03
CA GLU A 785 26.29 18.74 19.39
C GLU A 785 26.07 19.08 17.90
N ALA A 786 26.64 20.20 17.45
CA ALA A 786 26.65 20.60 16.04
C ALA A 786 28.08 20.71 15.53
N SER A 787 28.54 19.69 14.79
CA SER A 787 29.93 19.60 14.30
C SER A 787 30.00 19.26 12.80
N PRO A 788 29.43 20.11 11.91
CA PRO A 788 29.51 19.91 10.47
C PRO A 788 30.95 19.90 9.93
N TYR A 789 31.13 19.19 8.81
CA TYR A 789 32.32 19.26 7.98
C TYR A 789 32.10 20.34 6.90
N ILE A 790 32.80 21.46 6.98
CA ILE A 790 32.63 22.62 6.09
C ILE A 790 33.89 22.77 5.24
N CYS A 791 33.83 22.33 3.98
CA CYS A 791 35.02 22.24 3.14
C CYS A 791 34.85 22.79 1.71
N ASN A 792 35.86 23.50 1.19
CA ASN A 792 35.88 23.95 -0.21
C ASN A 792 34.69 24.83 -0.64
N ASN A 793 34.01 25.52 0.28
CA ASN A 793 32.92 26.42 -0.07
C ASN A 793 33.47 27.79 -0.50
N PHE A 794 32.76 28.44 -1.44
CA PHE A 794 33.01 29.83 -1.83
C PHE A 794 31.89 30.72 -1.29
N ILE A 795 32.20 31.47 -0.23
CA ILE A 795 31.26 32.31 0.51
C ILE A 795 31.61 33.77 0.26
N TYR A 796 30.75 34.57 -0.36
CA TYR A 796 31.15 35.91 -0.78
C TYR A 796 30.04 36.97 -0.87
N ASP A 797 30.40 38.24 -0.75
CA ASP A 797 29.52 39.39 -0.96
C ASP A 797 29.82 40.03 -2.33
N THR A 798 28.80 40.21 -3.17
CA THR A 798 28.90 40.87 -4.49
C THR A 798 28.85 42.40 -4.41
N GLY A 799 28.81 42.96 -3.20
CA GLY A 799 28.64 44.39 -2.93
C GLY A 799 27.23 44.74 -2.44
N SER A 800 26.51 43.75 -1.93
CA SER A 800 25.19 43.85 -1.33
C SER A 800 25.19 44.64 -0.02
N THR A 801 26.31 44.71 0.71
CA THR A 801 26.48 45.36 2.03
C THR A 801 25.58 44.80 3.12
N ILE A 802 24.97 43.64 2.91
CA ILE A 802 24.07 42.97 3.86
C ILE A 802 24.70 41.74 4.51
N GLN A 803 25.78 41.19 3.94
CA GLN A 803 26.47 40.04 4.52
C GLN A 803 27.25 40.46 5.75
N ASP A 804 26.77 40.14 6.95
CA ASP A 804 27.46 40.40 8.20
C ASP A 804 28.55 39.34 8.43
N TYR A 805 28.23 38.06 8.21
CA TYR A 805 29.10 36.95 8.57
C TYR A 805 29.31 35.95 7.42
N GLY A 806 30.54 35.44 7.28
CA GLY A 806 30.81 34.30 6.40
C GLY A 806 30.34 32.99 7.03
N ILE A 807 30.90 32.64 8.18
CA ILE A 807 30.50 31.50 9.02
C ILE A 807 30.22 32.02 10.44
N TYR A 808 29.09 31.64 11.01
CA TYR A 808 28.65 32.02 12.36
C TYR A 808 28.46 30.78 13.22
N LEU A 809 29.18 30.71 14.35
CA LEU A 809 29.12 29.59 15.29
C LEU A 809 28.58 30.08 16.64
N SER A 810 27.44 29.55 17.07
CA SER A 810 26.79 29.92 18.34
C SER A 810 26.35 28.74 19.19
N THR A 811 26.24 28.97 20.48
CA THR A 811 25.56 28.08 21.42
C THR A 811 24.46 28.86 22.12
N SER A 812 23.30 28.24 22.31
CA SER A 812 22.14 28.86 22.97
C SER A 812 21.66 28.08 24.20
N GLY A 813 22.23 26.90 24.46
CA GLY A 813 21.89 26.00 25.58
C GLY A 813 23.04 25.70 26.56
N TYR A 814 22.74 24.99 27.65
CA TYR A 814 23.75 24.60 28.65
C TYR A 814 24.32 23.21 28.34
N GLY A 815 25.53 23.14 27.76
CA GLY A 815 26.35 21.92 27.80
C GLY A 815 26.63 21.20 26.47
N TYR A 816 26.20 21.74 25.33
CA TYR A 816 26.49 21.19 24.00
C TYR A 816 27.50 22.05 23.25
N GLY A 817 28.32 21.41 22.41
CA GLY A 817 29.47 22.04 21.78
C GLY A 817 29.47 21.98 20.26
N ILE A 818 30.35 22.81 19.70
CA ILE A 818 30.64 22.89 18.26
C ILE A 818 32.09 22.51 18.04
N SER A 819 32.33 21.37 17.38
CA SER A 819 33.67 20.88 17.00
C SER A 819 33.80 20.77 15.48
N SER A 820 33.25 21.76 14.76
CA SER A 820 33.25 21.80 13.29
C SER A 820 34.65 21.72 12.69
N GLN A 821 34.77 21.04 11.57
CA GLN A 821 35.98 21.01 10.73
C GLN A 821 35.80 21.97 9.57
N ILE A 822 36.53 23.10 9.56
CA ILE A 822 36.37 24.20 8.61
C ILE A 822 37.65 24.33 7.78
N TYR A 823 37.64 23.75 6.58
CA TYR A 823 38.84 23.61 5.75
C TYR A 823 38.67 24.15 4.32
N HIS A 824 39.72 24.75 3.75
CA HIS A 824 39.78 25.10 2.33
C HIS A 824 38.65 26.01 1.80
N ASN A 825 37.95 26.72 2.67
CA ASN A 825 36.91 27.64 2.24
C ASN A 825 37.52 28.97 1.78
N THR A 826 36.94 29.58 0.76
CA THR A 826 37.24 30.97 0.39
C THR A 826 36.07 31.85 0.82
N ILE A 827 36.33 32.75 1.77
CA ILE A 827 35.34 33.60 2.44
C ILE A 827 35.72 35.06 2.17
N LYS A 828 34.93 35.77 1.36
CA LYS A 828 35.33 37.05 0.74
C LYS A 828 34.24 38.11 0.86
N GLY A 829 34.53 39.16 1.62
CA GLY A 829 33.67 40.34 1.72
C GLY A 829 32.52 40.18 2.72
N GLY A 830 32.21 41.27 3.40
CA GLY A 830 31.13 41.36 4.39
C GLY A 830 31.34 42.53 5.35
N VAL A 831 30.30 42.89 6.10
CA VAL A 831 30.26 44.05 6.99
C VAL A 831 30.95 43.76 8.33
N LYS A 832 30.79 42.55 8.89
CA LYS A 832 31.38 42.18 10.17
C LYS A 832 32.54 41.21 10.03
N SER A 833 32.33 39.91 10.25
CA SER A 833 33.42 38.95 10.43
C SER A 833 33.37 37.77 9.46
N GLY A 834 34.52 37.33 8.97
CA GLY A 834 34.61 36.16 8.10
C GLY A 834 34.16 34.89 8.80
N ILE A 835 34.76 34.58 9.95
CA ILE A 835 34.32 33.53 10.87
C ILE A 835 34.10 34.15 12.24
N TRP A 836 32.91 34.00 12.79
CA TRP A 836 32.54 34.48 14.12
C TRP A 836 32.24 33.30 15.05
N MET A 837 32.78 33.35 16.26
CA MET A 837 32.55 32.37 17.33
C MET A 837 32.06 33.07 18.59
N GLY A 838 30.98 32.56 19.17
CA GLY A 838 30.42 33.07 20.43
C GLY A 838 31.29 32.79 21.67
N ASP A 839 31.00 33.50 22.76
CA ASP A 839 31.70 33.39 24.05
C ASP A 839 31.25 32.15 24.83
N ASP A 840 31.66 30.98 24.34
CA ASP A 840 31.43 29.70 25.00
C ASP A 840 32.64 28.76 24.85
N SER A 841 33.08 28.17 25.97
CA SER A 841 34.13 27.15 26.00
C SER A 841 33.87 25.92 25.14
N LEU A 842 32.61 25.64 24.82
CA LEU A 842 32.20 24.45 24.07
C LEU A 842 32.28 24.67 22.55
N ILE A 843 32.55 25.90 22.09
CA ILE A 843 32.84 26.19 20.68
C ILE A 843 34.35 26.02 20.44
N SER A 844 34.74 24.87 19.89
CA SER A 844 36.14 24.49 19.68
C SER A 844 36.41 23.89 18.28
N PRO A 845 36.11 24.62 17.19
CA PRO A 845 36.33 24.15 15.83
C PRO A 845 37.81 23.98 15.46
N GLU A 846 38.07 23.20 14.41
CA GLU A 846 39.32 23.22 13.66
C GLU A 846 39.19 24.10 12.41
N ILE A 847 39.94 25.19 12.34
CA ILE A 847 39.92 26.17 11.25
C ILE A 847 41.29 26.16 10.57
N LYS A 848 41.37 25.54 9.38
CA LYS A 848 42.63 25.40 8.64
C LYS A 848 42.49 25.68 7.14
N TYR A 849 43.53 26.21 6.52
CA TYR A 849 43.62 26.32 5.05
C TYR A 849 42.54 27.18 4.38
N ASN A 850 41.87 28.06 5.12
CA ASN A 850 40.85 28.96 4.57
C ASN A 850 41.48 30.26 4.08
N ILE A 851 40.87 30.89 3.07
CA ILE A 851 41.20 32.24 2.60
C ILE A 851 40.08 33.17 3.05
N ILE A 852 40.37 34.13 3.92
CA ILE A 852 39.38 34.99 4.58
C ILE A 852 39.76 36.45 4.40
N VAL A 853 39.03 37.16 3.53
CA VAL A 853 39.45 38.50 3.08
C VAL A 853 38.36 39.55 3.00
N ASN A 854 38.78 40.81 3.18
CA ASN A 854 38.02 42.03 2.92
C ASN A 854 36.75 42.22 3.77
N PHE A 855 36.78 41.82 5.04
CA PHE A 855 35.70 42.05 6.01
C PHE A 855 35.82 43.41 6.73
N GLY A 856 34.68 44.02 7.03
CA GLY A 856 34.59 45.32 7.69
C GLY A 856 35.03 45.34 9.16
N GLU A 857 35.12 44.18 9.81
CA GLU A 857 35.69 44.03 11.16
C GLU A 857 36.83 43.02 11.20
N TYR A 858 36.54 41.72 11.41
CA TYR A 858 37.55 40.70 11.68
C TYR A 858 37.55 39.61 10.60
N GLY A 859 38.72 39.02 10.32
CA GLY A 859 38.76 37.79 9.54
C GLY A 859 38.21 36.62 10.35
N ILE A 860 38.82 36.36 11.51
CA ILE A 860 38.37 35.37 12.49
C ILE A 860 38.21 36.07 13.84
N TYR A 861 37.03 35.98 14.43
CA TYR A 861 36.69 36.58 15.72
C TYR A 861 36.27 35.51 16.73
N CYS A 862 36.84 35.59 17.93
CA CYS A 862 36.39 34.82 19.09
C CYS A 862 35.87 35.80 20.15
N ASP A 863 34.56 35.77 20.44
CA ASP A 863 34.02 36.49 21.59
C ASP A 863 34.52 35.78 22.87
N GLY A 864 35.10 36.52 23.82
CA GLY A 864 35.68 35.96 25.06
C GLY A 864 36.94 35.08 24.89
N ALA A 865 38.13 35.70 24.79
CA ALA A 865 39.42 35.01 24.61
C ALA A 865 39.96 34.20 25.82
N GLY A 866 39.14 33.42 26.53
CA GLY A 866 39.56 32.71 27.74
C GLY A 866 38.92 31.37 28.07
N SER A 867 37.91 30.92 27.32
CA SER A 867 37.14 29.70 27.63
C SER A 867 37.21 28.64 26.51
N ALA A 868 37.17 29.05 25.24
CA ALA A 868 37.27 28.20 24.05
C ALA A 868 38.74 27.83 23.68
N SER A 869 38.96 26.66 23.06
CA SER A 869 40.29 26.22 22.56
C SER A 869 40.26 25.79 21.08
N PRO A 870 39.81 26.65 20.15
CA PRO A 870 39.81 26.33 18.72
C PRO A 870 41.22 26.11 18.19
N THR A 871 41.37 25.22 17.21
CA THR A 871 42.64 25.06 16.46
C THR A 871 42.58 25.96 15.23
N ILE A 872 43.41 27.00 15.19
CA ILE A 872 43.47 27.96 14.08
C ILE A 872 44.88 27.95 13.51
N GLU A 873 45.07 27.41 12.31
CA GLU A 873 46.40 27.29 11.69
C GLU A 873 46.33 27.33 10.16
N TYR A 874 47.35 27.90 9.52
CA TYR A 874 47.53 27.90 8.06
C TYR A 874 46.38 28.55 7.27
N ASN A 875 45.69 29.52 7.84
CA ASN A 875 44.71 30.33 7.13
C ASN A 875 45.38 31.55 6.49
N ASP A 876 44.82 32.07 5.41
CA ASP A 876 45.18 33.39 4.88
C ASP A 876 44.12 34.42 5.27
N VAL A 877 44.46 35.32 6.19
CA VAL A 877 43.54 36.33 6.73
C VAL A 877 44.05 37.71 6.35
N TRP A 878 43.43 38.36 5.36
CA TRP A 878 43.97 39.59 4.76
C TRP A 878 42.92 40.64 4.39
N GLY A 879 43.29 41.93 4.43
CA GLY A 879 42.42 43.02 3.97
C GLY A 879 41.22 43.36 4.89
N ASN A 880 41.16 42.78 6.09
CA ASN A 880 40.10 43.04 7.08
C ASN A 880 40.38 44.33 7.88
N THR A 881 39.36 45.02 8.41
CA THR A 881 39.51 46.31 9.14
C THR A 881 39.34 46.13 10.67
N PRO A 882 40.40 45.83 11.44
CA PRO A 882 40.25 45.33 12.80
C PRO A 882 39.72 46.40 13.76
N GLY A 883 38.58 46.12 14.39
CA GLY A 883 37.94 46.94 15.42
C GLY A 883 38.62 46.88 16.80
N GLY A 884 39.95 46.92 16.88
CA GLY A 884 40.66 47.19 18.15
C GLY A 884 40.63 46.12 19.27
N TYR A 885 39.93 44.99 19.17
CA TYR A 885 40.00 43.89 20.17
C TYR A 885 39.81 42.48 19.54
N PHE A 886 40.62 41.50 19.98
CA PHE A 886 40.47 40.04 19.79
C PHE A 886 40.34 39.48 18.36
N GLN A 887 41.30 39.79 17.47
CA GLN A 887 41.53 38.96 16.28
C GLN A 887 42.20 37.65 16.70
N CYS A 888 41.61 36.51 16.35
CA CYS A 888 42.20 35.19 16.54
C CYS A 888 43.05 34.85 15.30
N SER A 889 44.35 34.62 15.49
CA SER A 889 45.27 34.24 14.40
C SER A 889 46.19 33.11 14.85
N GLY A 890 46.34 32.10 14.00
CA GLY A 890 47.31 31.04 14.17
C GLY A 890 48.74 31.52 13.94
N SER A 891 49.72 30.91 14.61
CA SER A 891 51.13 31.26 14.41
C SER A 891 51.66 30.91 13.01
N SER A 892 50.88 30.14 12.25
CA SER A 892 51.21 29.63 10.91
C SER A 892 50.35 30.26 9.80
N ASP A 893 49.59 31.30 10.11
CA ASP A 893 48.74 32.00 9.13
C ASP A 893 49.59 32.86 8.16
N ILE A 894 49.16 32.96 6.91
CA ILE A 894 49.90 33.60 5.80
C ILE A 894 49.79 35.13 5.88
N SER A 895 48.58 35.65 6.13
CA SER A 895 48.26 37.07 6.34
C SER A 895 48.77 38.01 5.23
N SER A 896 48.58 37.62 3.96
CA SER A 896 49.04 38.40 2.79
C SER A 896 47.96 38.47 1.71
N ASP A 897 48.12 39.37 0.73
CA ASP A 897 47.14 39.48 -0.36
C ASP A 897 47.07 38.16 -1.14
N PRO A 898 45.94 37.43 -1.13
CA PRO A 898 45.83 36.17 -1.83
C PRO A 898 46.05 36.29 -3.33
N SER A 899 45.94 37.50 -3.90
CA SER A 899 46.19 37.78 -5.31
C SER A 899 45.31 36.93 -6.23
N PHE A 900 44.05 37.30 -6.38
CA PHE A 900 43.08 36.63 -7.26
C PHE A 900 43.24 37.05 -8.75
N GLU A 901 43.11 36.09 -9.68
CA GLU A 901 43.06 36.31 -11.14
C GLU A 901 41.62 36.49 -11.65
N THR A 902 40.66 35.74 -11.08
CA THR A 902 39.19 35.91 -11.23
C THR A 902 38.55 35.98 -9.84
N ASP A 903 37.21 36.02 -9.73
CA ASP A 903 36.59 36.10 -8.40
C ASP A 903 36.85 34.90 -7.48
N ASP A 904 37.10 33.72 -8.06
CA ASP A 904 37.29 32.43 -7.38
C ASP A 904 38.60 31.70 -7.73
N GLU A 905 39.46 32.25 -8.60
CA GLU A 905 40.75 31.65 -8.96
C GLU A 905 41.94 32.48 -8.46
N LEU A 906 42.89 31.82 -7.82
CA LEU A 906 44.16 32.43 -7.39
C LEU A 906 45.10 32.66 -8.58
N SER A 907 45.82 33.77 -8.54
CA SER A 907 46.91 34.03 -9.48
C SER A 907 48.04 33.02 -9.32
N SER A 908 48.76 32.74 -10.40
CA SER A 908 49.90 31.81 -10.39
C SER A 908 51.03 32.17 -9.40
N ASN A 909 51.07 33.41 -8.93
CA ASN A 909 52.04 33.91 -7.94
C ASN A 909 51.41 34.16 -6.56
N SER A 910 50.20 33.62 -6.32
CA SER A 910 49.51 33.74 -5.05
C SER A 910 50.34 33.17 -3.90
N PRO A 911 50.40 33.86 -2.75
CA PRO A 911 51.08 33.36 -1.56
C PRO A 911 50.37 32.15 -0.93
N CYS A 912 49.13 31.85 -1.32
CA CYS A 912 48.37 30.70 -0.80
C CYS A 912 48.73 29.38 -1.51
N ILE A 913 49.38 29.43 -2.67
CA ILE A 913 49.76 28.23 -3.44
C ILE A 913 50.85 27.44 -2.69
N ASP A 914 50.68 26.11 -2.62
CA ASP A 914 51.61 25.14 -2.03
C ASP A 914 51.97 25.39 -0.54
N GLN A 915 51.07 26.00 0.23
CA GLN A 915 51.30 26.28 1.66
C GLN A 915 50.86 25.17 2.63
N ILE A 916 50.24 24.10 2.14
CA ILE A 916 49.83 22.95 2.96
C ILE A 916 51.09 22.13 3.33
N PRO A 917 51.38 21.88 4.63
CA PRO A 917 52.54 21.11 5.04
C PRO A 917 52.56 19.69 4.46
N SER A 918 53.72 19.26 3.98
CA SER A 918 53.94 17.89 3.51
C SER A 918 53.64 16.87 4.61
N GLY A 919 52.58 16.07 4.43
CA GLY A 919 52.18 15.00 5.35
C GLY A 919 50.99 15.33 6.24
N ASP A 920 50.39 16.52 6.10
CA ASP A 920 49.05 16.77 6.63
C ASP A 920 48.02 15.97 5.80
N PRO A 921 47.13 15.18 6.44
CA PRO A 921 46.14 14.35 5.75
C PRO A 921 44.88 15.10 5.27
N VAL A 922 44.71 16.38 5.65
CA VAL A 922 43.54 17.22 5.31
C VAL A 922 43.59 17.73 3.88
#